data_AF-A0A3V9FQI0-F1
#
_entry.id   AF-A0A3V9FQI0-F1
#
_cell.length_a   1.000
_cell.length_b   1.000
_cell.length_c   1.000
_cell.angle_alpha   90.00
_cell.angle_beta   90.00
_cell.angle_gamma   90.00
#
_symmetry.space_group_name_H-M   'P 1'
#
loop_
_entity.id
_entity.type
_entity.pdbx_description
1 polymer ?
#
loop_
_entity_poly.entity_id
_entity_poly.type
_entity_poly.pdbx_seq_one_letter_code
_entity_poly.pdbx_strand_id
1 'polypeptide(L)'
;MATSKLIQGDTITETTHAANGFDPATSDDKISYTSARVAKPVYNKYKNSTTKPKVFGYYTDWSQYDSRLQGNMSEPGRGYDLTNVSPTAYDKLIFGFVGITGFRKIDKEDRDVVAEAAAQCGKVKYEPTFLDPWGDFQSYINLGFETSGWDVDPKTVTQANAKGMLGALRDMQAKAKAAGHTLALSMSIGGWSMSNGFHETAASDSSRKTFAKGVVKLFKQFPMFSEVDIDWEYPNDEGAGNPFGPEDGANYALLIAELRKQLDSAGLSNVKISIAASAVTTIFDYAKVKDLMAAGLYGINLMTYDFFGTPWAETLGHHTNRKALEEGGWAVETIVDHLLAEGFSADRINIGYAGYTRNARQVEIESLSPLKGSYNPGSGVTTGSFESGTSEWYDVIYSYLDLENQKGRNGFNVYTDQVADADYLYSPESKLFLSLDTPRTVKAKGEYAAKLGLGGVFTWTIDQDNGVLVNAVREGLGYEIESEVIDMEPFYFEGINVEKDEEQSDSDDAQKVNHAPKAAIELLVVGGSTVQLSGAGSSDEDNDELSFSWGVPSQITVADKTAEIIEVVVPEVSEKTAFQFTLFVRDCYNEPSSQQRFVLTAVPALSQVQPEPEEEEEIIVPVPDEEEDTTPAEDDTSADDKTSPYAQWDASTVYGANWGSFEIVSWKGHNYQVKWWSMGDQPDLNCGVGGAWTDLGAY
;
A
#
# COMPACT_ATOMS: atom_id res chain seq x y z
N MET A 1 -5.31 20.66 -1.25
CA MET A 1 -3.85 20.77 -1.46
C MET A 1 -3.29 22.16 -1.10
N ALA A 2 -3.61 23.25 -1.81
CA ALA A 2 -2.93 24.55 -1.62
C ALA A 2 -2.90 25.12 -0.18
N THR A 3 -3.89 24.80 0.66
CA THR A 3 -4.00 25.23 2.06
C THR A 3 -3.51 24.20 3.09
N SER A 4 -3.09 23.00 2.66
CA SER A 4 -2.68 21.91 3.55
C SER A 4 -1.38 22.23 4.27
N LYS A 5 -1.28 21.86 5.54
CA LYS A 5 -0.04 21.87 6.33
C LYS A 5 0.82 20.64 6.06
N LEU A 6 0.22 19.52 5.66
CA LEU A 6 0.88 18.23 5.51
C LEU A 6 1.36 17.93 4.09
N ILE A 7 0.65 18.40 3.05
CA ILE A 7 0.96 18.09 1.65
C ILE A 7 1.05 19.33 0.74
N GLN A 8 1.66 19.14 -0.44
CA GLN A 8 1.78 20.07 -1.55
C GLN A 8 1.72 19.32 -2.88
N GLY A 9 1.36 20.01 -3.96
CA GLY A 9 1.47 19.45 -5.30
C GLY A 9 2.94 19.34 -5.74
N ASP A 10 3.27 18.24 -6.42
CA ASP A 10 4.56 18.02 -7.09
C ASP A 10 4.28 17.73 -8.56
N THR A 11 4.51 18.71 -9.43
CA THR A 11 4.17 18.60 -10.87
C THR A 11 4.87 17.43 -11.56
N ILE A 12 6.02 16.98 -11.05
CA ILE A 12 6.70 15.78 -11.50
C ILE A 12 5.85 14.52 -11.21
N THR A 13 5.40 14.36 -9.97
CA THR A 13 4.47 13.29 -9.55
C THR A 13 3.16 13.35 -10.33
N GLU A 14 2.53 14.53 -10.43
CA GLU A 14 1.26 14.73 -11.16
C GLU A 14 1.42 14.37 -12.65
N THR A 15 2.57 14.67 -13.26
CA THR A 15 2.90 14.26 -14.63
C THR A 15 3.11 12.75 -14.74
N THR A 16 3.73 12.11 -13.74
CA THR A 16 3.88 10.65 -13.69
C THR A 16 2.50 9.96 -13.59
N HIS A 17 1.61 10.45 -12.71
CA HIS A 17 0.23 9.97 -12.57
C HIS A 17 -0.56 10.07 -13.89
N ALA A 18 -0.45 11.20 -14.58
CA ALA A 18 -1.08 11.37 -15.89
C ALA A 18 -0.49 10.44 -16.98
N ALA A 19 0.82 10.14 -16.90
CA ALA A 19 1.52 9.32 -17.90
C ALA A 19 1.31 7.81 -17.72
N ASN A 20 1.16 7.32 -16.48
CA ASN A 20 0.88 5.90 -16.19
C ASN A 20 -0.63 5.60 -16.07
N GLY A 21 -1.49 6.62 -16.13
CA GLY A 21 -2.94 6.47 -15.99
C GLY A 21 -3.38 6.14 -14.56
N PHE A 22 -2.59 6.51 -13.55
CA PHE A 22 -2.96 6.38 -12.15
C PHE A 22 -3.95 7.49 -11.76
N ASP A 23 -5.17 7.07 -11.41
CA ASP A 23 -6.17 7.88 -10.72
C ASP A 23 -6.42 7.26 -9.33
N PRO A 24 -6.10 7.97 -8.22
CA PRO A 24 -6.26 7.44 -6.87
C PRO A 24 -7.72 7.14 -6.49
N ALA A 25 -8.73 7.65 -7.21
CA ALA A 25 -10.13 7.33 -6.92
C ALA A 25 -10.53 5.93 -7.42
N THR A 26 -9.97 5.50 -8.54
CA THR A 26 -10.45 4.34 -9.31
C THR A 26 -9.41 3.22 -9.49
N SER A 27 -8.11 3.50 -9.29
CA SER A 27 -7.04 2.55 -9.60
C SER A 27 -6.83 1.49 -8.52
N ASP A 28 -7.11 0.22 -8.85
CA ASP A 28 -6.78 -0.95 -8.01
C ASP A 28 -5.55 -1.74 -8.51
N ASP A 29 -5.03 -1.43 -9.70
CA ASP A 29 -3.98 -2.18 -10.41
C ASP A 29 -2.75 -1.37 -10.85
N LYS A 30 -2.56 -0.14 -10.34
CA LYS A 30 -1.52 0.80 -10.82
C LYS A 30 -0.49 1.16 -9.75
N ILE A 31 0.79 1.23 -10.15
CA ILE A 31 1.86 1.80 -9.31
C ILE A 31 1.86 3.32 -9.50
N SER A 32 1.66 4.09 -8.43
CA SER A 32 1.52 5.55 -8.48
C SER A 32 2.84 6.24 -8.82
N TYR A 33 3.96 5.74 -8.31
CA TYR A 33 5.28 6.39 -8.32
C TYR A 33 5.27 7.80 -7.72
N THR A 34 4.36 8.07 -6.77
CA THR A 34 4.33 9.31 -5.99
C THR A 34 5.69 9.57 -5.34
N SER A 35 6.27 10.76 -5.48
CA SER A 35 7.50 11.13 -4.79
C SER A 35 7.20 11.66 -3.38
N ALA A 36 8.11 11.41 -2.43
CA ALA A 36 8.08 11.98 -1.09
C ALA A 36 7.99 13.52 -1.06
N ARG A 37 8.36 14.21 -2.15
CA ARG A 37 8.21 15.67 -2.31
C ARG A 37 6.78 16.19 -2.15
N VAL A 38 5.76 15.34 -2.30
CA VAL A 38 4.36 15.73 -2.05
C VAL A 38 4.10 16.04 -0.57
N ALA A 39 4.90 15.52 0.36
CA ALA A 39 4.74 15.74 1.79
C ALA A 39 5.64 16.88 2.30
N LYS A 40 5.11 17.67 3.22
CA LYS A 40 5.81 18.73 3.94
C LYS A 40 6.40 18.19 5.25
N PRO A 41 7.64 18.55 5.62
CA PRO A 41 8.21 18.15 6.90
C PRO A 41 7.51 18.88 8.06
N VAL A 42 7.00 18.13 9.04
CA VAL A 42 6.20 18.62 10.18
C VAL A 42 6.65 18.05 11.53
N TYR A 43 7.96 17.87 11.69
CA TYR A 43 8.57 17.36 12.92
C TYR A 43 8.39 18.33 14.10
N ASN A 44 7.61 17.95 15.11
CA ASN A 44 7.60 18.64 16.40
C ASN A 44 8.93 18.39 17.13
N LYS A 45 9.35 19.34 17.97
CA LYS A 45 10.52 19.16 18.84
C LYS A 45 10.07 18.74 20.22
N TYR A 46 10.65 17.67 20.74
CA TYR A 46 10.38 17.14 22.08
C TYR A 46 11.59 17.27 22.99
N LYS A 47 11.36 17.44 24.30
CA LYS A 47 12.44 17.51 25.29
C LYS A 47 13.14 16.16 25.44
N ASN A 48 14.47 16.17 25.49
CA ASN A 48 15.27 14.96 25.71
C ASN A 48 14.85 14.24 27.01
N SER A 49 14.72 12.92 26.96
CA SER A 49 14.50 12.06 28.13
C SER A 49 15.46 10.86 28.19
N THR A 50 15.86 10.50 29.40
CA THR A 50 16.66 9.32 29.72
C THR A 50 15.84 8.18 30.32
N THR A 51 14.58 8.43 30.69
CA THR A 51 13.69 7.47 31.38
C THR A 51 12.55 6.93 30.50
N LYS A 52 12.38 7.49 29.30
CA LYS A 52 11.40 7.02 28.32
C LYS A 52 12.04 6.03 27.33
N PRO A 53 11.26 5.06 26.80
CA PRO A 53 11.68 4.23 25.66
C PRO A 53 12.14 5.09 24.49
N LYS A 54 13.11 4.59 23.71
CA LYS A 54 13.70 5.34 22.59
C LYS A 54 12.80 5.36 21.35
N VAL A 55 12.85 6.45 20.60
CA VAL A 55 12.23 6.53 19.26
C VAL A 55 13.33 6.50 18.21
N PHE A 56 13.24 5.57 17.28
CA PHE A 56 14.26 5.39 16.24
C PHE A 56 13.66 4.91 14.92
N GLY A 57 14.49 4.65 13.91
CA GLY A 57 13.99 4.10 12.65
C GLY A 57 15.09 3.70 11.70
N TYR A 58 14.70 2.90 10.72
CA TYR A 58 15.53 2.54 9.58
C TYR A 58 15.51 3.65 8.54
N TYR A 59 16.65 3.87 7.89
CA TYR A 59 16.78 4.79 6.77
C TYR A 59 17.48 4.10 5.60
N THR A 60 16.81 4.05 4.46
CA THR A 60 17.26 3.31 3.28
C THR A 60 18.14 4.15 2.38
N ASP A 61 19.30 3.62 1.96
CA ASP A 61 20.23 4.30 1.07
C ASP A 61 19.59 4.70 -0.28
N TRP A 62 18.72 3.85 -0.84
CA TRP A 62 18.07 4.06 -2.14
C TRP A 62 16.93 5.09 -2.14
N SER A 63 16.37 5.46 -0.99
CA SER A 63 15.26 6.44 -0.91
C SER A 63 15.63 7.83 -1.45
N GLN A 64 16.92 8.16 -1.46
CA GLN A 64 17.44 9.41 -2.02
C GLN A 64 17.15 9.58 -3.52
N TYR A 65 16.94 8.49 -4.27
CA TYR A 65 16.87 8.54 -5.72
C TYR A 65 15.51 8.99 -6.25
N ASP A 66 15.54 9.86 -7.27
CA ASP A 66 14.45 10.07 -8.23
C ASP A 66 15.04 10.67 -9.51
N SER A 67 15.13 9.89 -10.60
CA SER A 67 15.75 10.35 -11.85
C SER A 67 15.00 11.53 -12.49
N ARG A 68 13.72 11.70 -12.13
CA ARG A 68 12.85 12.77 -12.60
C ARG A 68 13.37 14.16 -12.23
N LEU A 69 14.08 14.28 -11.10
CA LEU A 69 14.77 15.51 -10.69
C LEU A 69 15.88 15.94 -11.68
N GLN A 70 16.37 15.02 -12.51
CA GLN A 70 17.37 15.26 -13.54
C GLN A 70 16.76 15.24 -14.96
N GLY A 71 15.43 15.23 -15.07
CA GLY A 71 14.69 15.22 -16.33
C GLY A 71 14.49 13.85 -16.97
N ASN A 72 14.98 12.75 -16.36
CA ASN A 72 14.64 11.41 -16.83
C ASN A 72 13.30 10.97 -16.22
N MET A 73 12.25 10.86 -17.03
CA MET A 73 10.92 10.47 -16.57
C MET A 73 10.67 8.95 -16.54
N SER A 74 11.61 8.11 -17.00
CA SER A 74 11.40 6.64 -17.09
C SER A 74 11.75 5.86 -15.81
N GLU A 75 12.54 6.43 -14.91
CA GLU A 75 13.03 5.75 -13.68
C GLU A 75 12.59 6.55 -12.43
N PRO A 76 11.27 6.62 -12.16
CA PRO A 76 10.76 7.36 -11.02
C PRO A 76 11.22 6.75 -9.70
N GLY A 77 11.75 7.58 -8.81
CA GLY A 77 12.13 7.18 -7.46
C GLY A 77 11.43 8.00 -6.38
N ARG A 78 11.64 7.60 -5.11
CA ARG A 78 11.06 8.23 -3.92
C ARG A 78 11.47 9.70 -3.83
N GLY A 79 12.75 9.99 -4.06
CA GLY A 79 13.31 11.33 -4.03
C GLY A 79 13.26 11.97 -2.64
N TYR A 80 13.47 11.17 -1.58
CA TYR A 80 13.39 11.61 -0.20
C TYR A 80 14.62 12.44 0.19
N ASP A 81 14.41 13.72 0.49
CA ASP A 81 15.46 14.65 0.89
C ASP A 81 15.72 14.59 2.40
N LEU A 82 16.89 14.05 2.78
CA LEU A 82 17.33 13.95 4.17
C LEU A 82 17.37 15.30 4.89
N THR A 83 17.56 16.40 4.16
CA THR A 83 17.65 17.73 4.78
C THR A 83 16.33 18.20 5.37
N ASN A 84 15.21 17.58 4.99
CA ASN A 84 13.89 17.79 5.59
C ASN A 84 13.70 17.09 6.94
N VAL A 85 14.51 16.07 7.27
CA VAL A 85 14.42 15.35 8.55
C VAL A 85 14.99 16.20 9.67
N SER A 86 14.20 16.43 10.72
CA SER A 86 14.68 17.12 11.92
C SER A 86 15.81 16.33 12.60
N PRO A 87 16.98 16.95 12.88
CA PRO A 87 18.12 16.27 13.51
C PRO A 87 17.87 15.89 14.99
N THR A 88 16.68 16.17 15.52
CA THR A 88 16.25 15.79 16.87
C THR A 88 14.98 14.93 16.90
N ALA A 89 14.47 14.49 15.74
CA ALA A 89 13.27 13.65 15.66
C ALA A 89 13.49 12.27 16.30
N TYR A 90 14.63 11.63 15.98
CA TYR A 90 14.97 10.25 16.35
C TYR A 90 16.19 10.19 17.27
N ASP A 91 16.14 9.31 18.28
CA ASP A 91 17.24 9.05 19.22
C ASP A 91 18.34 8.15 18.59
N LYS A 92 17.97 7.36 17.58
CA LYS A 92 18.85 6.48 16.78
C LYS A 92 18.37 6.47 15.33
N LEU A 93 19.29 6.42 14.37
CA LEU A 93 18.99 5.99 12.99
C LEU A 93 19.76 4.71 12.65
N ILE A 94 19.11 3.79 11.95
CA ILE A 94 19.70 2.57 11.42
C ILE A 94 19.86 2.74 9.92
N PHE A 95 21.11 2.86 9.45
CA PHE A 95 21.43 2.87 8.03
C PHE A 95 21.18 1.46 7.45
N GLY A 96 20.27 1.38 6.48
CA GLY A 96 19.91 0.19 5.72
C GLY A 96 20.37 0.33 4.26
N PHE A 97 21.20 -0.55 3.70
CA PHE A 97 21.69 -1.81 4.29
C PHE A 97 23.16 -2.12 3.93
N VAL A 98 23.72 -3.12 4.62
CA VAL A 98 25.06 -3.65 4.41
C VAL A 98 24.94 -5.15 4.08
N GLY A 99 25.44 -5.57 2.92
CA GLY A 99 25.42 -6.96 2.48
C GLY A 99 26.59 -7.79 3.01
N ILE A 100 26.49 -9.12 2.95
CA ILE A 100 27.58 -10.04 3.27
C ILE A 100 28.14 -10.65 1.98
N THR A 101 29.43 -10.46 1.74
CA THR A 101 30.02 -10.77 0.42
C THR A 101 30.30 -12.25 0.17
N GLY A 102 30.26 -12.64 -1.12
CA GLY A 102 30.64 -13.99 -1.58
C GLY A 102 29.50 -15.01 -1.62
N PHE A 103 28.25 -14.53 -1.69
CA PHE A 103 27.03 -15.30 -1.85
C PHE A 103 26.23 -14.73 -3.01
N ARG A 104 25.97 -15.53 -4.04
CA ARG A 104 25.24 -15.08 -5.23
C ARG A 104 23.76 -14.95 -4.90
N LYS A 105 23.19 -13.76 -5.07
CA LYS A 105 21.74 -13.51 -5.10
C LYS A 105 21.48 -12.49 -6.20
N ILE A 106 20.52 -12.81 -7.07
CA ILE A 106 20.15 -11.99 -8.21
C ILE A 106 18.86 -11.25 -7.87
N ASP A 107 18.83 -9.94 -8.15
CA ASP A 107 17.67 -9.08 -7.92
C ASP A 107 16.68 -9.09 -9.12
N LYS A 108 15.72 -8.17 -9.10
CA LYS A 108 14.71 -8.01 -10.16
C LYS A 108 15.30 -7.43 -11.47
N GLU A 109 16.55 -6.95 -11.46
CA GLU A 109 17.26 -6.34 -12.60
C GLU A 109 18.34 -7.26 -13.22
N ASP A 110 18.40 -8.54 -12.82
CA ASP A 110 19.45 -9.52 -13.16
C ASP A 110 20.85 -9.15 -12.63
N ARG A 111 20.91 -8.41 -11.51
CA ARG A 111 22.16 -7.93 -10.89
C ARG A 111 22.51 -8.69 -9.61
N ASP A 112 23.81 -8.82 -9.34
CA ASP A 112 24.33 -9.31 -8.06
C ASP A 112 24.92 -8.12 -7.30
N VAL A 113 24.04 -7.30 -6.71
CA VAL A 113 24.38 -6.04 -6.04
C VAL A 113 25.50 -6.23 -5.01
N VAL A 114 25.46 -7.33 -4.26
CA VAL A 114 26.47 -7.61 -3.23
C VAL A 114 27.83 -7.95 -3.84
N ALA A 115 27.89 -8.72 -4.94
CA ALA A 115 29.13 -9.01 -5.64
C ALA A 115 29.70 -7.79 -6.39
N GLU A 116 28.84 -6.98 -7.01
CA GLU A 116 29.19 -5.70 -7.63
C GLU A 116 29.83 -4.75 -6.61
N ALA A 117 29.15 -4.55 -5.48
CA ALA A 117 29.62 -3.68 -4.41
C ALA A 117 30.90 -4.22 -3.74
N ALA A 118 31.03 -5.55 -3.58
CA ALA A 118 32.26 -6.18 -3.08
C ALA A 118 33.48 -5.86 -3.98
N ALA A 119 33.31 -5.91 -5.30
CA ALA A 119 34.38 -5.60 -6.25
C ALA A 119 34.78 -4.11 -6.23
N GLN A 120 33.78 -3.22 -6.11
CA GLN A 120 33.95 -1.78 -5.99
C GLN A 120 34.63 -1.40 -4.65
N CYS A 121 34.16 -1.92 -3.53
CA CYS A 121 34.68 -1.68 -2.17
C CYS A 121 35.92 -2.51 -1.81
N GLY A 122 36.39 -3.41 -2.69
CA GLY A 122 37.59 -4.22 -2.49
C GLY A 122 37.46 -5.26 -1.36
N LYS A 123 36.26 -5.80 -1.15
CA LYS A 123 35.93 -6.76 -0.08
C LYS A 123 36.13 -8.22 -0.55
N VAL A 124 36.27 -9.13 0.41
CA VAL A 124 36.41 -10.58 0.16
C VAL A 124 35.37 -11.38 0.94
N LYS A 125 35.02 -12.59 0.46
CA LYS A 125 33.94 -13.44 1.00
C LYS A 125 33.89 -13.46 2.54
N TYR A 126 32.66 -13.37 3.07
CA TYR A 126 32.27 -13.18 4.47
C TYR A 126 32.50 -11.78 5.04
N GLU A 127 33.19 -10.85 4.37
CA GLU A 127 33.23 -9.45 4.84
C GLU A 127 31.91 -8.73 4.54
N PRO A 128 31.47 -7.81 5.41
CA PRO A 128 30.35 -6.92 5.15
C PRO A 128 30.74 -5.81 4.16
N THR A 129 29.81 -5.42 3.29
CA THR A 129 29.96 -4.34 2.31
C THR A 129 28.74 -3.42 2.27
N PHE A 130 29.00 -2.11 2.20
CA PHE A 130 28.06 -1.14 1.67
C PHE A 130 27.70 -1.53 0.23
N LEU A 131 26.47 -1.25 -0.20
CA LEU A 131 25.81 -1.89 -1.35
C LEU A 131 25.79 -1.01 -2.59
N ASP A 132 25.70 0.31 -2.40
CA ASP A 132 25.67 1.28 -3.47
C ASP A 132 26.78 2.30 -3.24
N PRO A 133 28.03 2.01 -3.67
CA PRO A 133 29.14 2.92 -3.44
C PRO A 133 28.95 4.33 -4.01
N TRP A 134 28.06 4.52 -4.99
CA TRP A 134 27.68 5.85 -5.47
C TRP A 134 26.73 6.51 -4.45
N GLY A 135 25.62 5.89 -4.11
CA GLY A 135 24.63 6.39 -3.14
C GLY A 135 25.16 6.56 -1.72
N ASP A 136 26.10 5.72 -1.31
CA ASP A 136 26.66 5.66 0.04
C ASP A 136 27.78 6.69 0.28
N PHE A 137 28.60 6.96 -0.74
CA PHE A 137 29.83 7.73 -0.59
C PHE A 137 29.98 8.93 -1.54
N GLN A 138 29.26 8.99 -2.66
CA GLN A 138 29.56 9.89 -3.78
C GLN A 138 28.37 10.77 -4.24
N SER A 139 27.12 10.37 -3.99
CA SER A 139 25.93 11.13 -4.36
C SER A 139 25.78 12.43 -3.56
N TYR A 140 24.83 13.28 -3.95
CA TYR A 140 24.70 14.66 -3.45
C TYR A 140 23.28 15.22 -3.42
N ILE A 141 22.46 14.89 -4.43
CA ILE A 141 21.04 15.22 -4.49
C ILE A 141 20.35 14.60 -3.27
N ASN A 142 19.39 15.33 -2.66
CA ASN A 142 18.62 14.89 -1.51
C ASN A 142 19.44 14.60 -0.22
N LEU A 143 20.72 15.01 -0.20
CA LEU A 143 21.67 14.71 0.89
C LEU A 143 22.39 15.95 1.44
N GLY A 144 22.01 17.14 1.01
CA GLY A 144 22.56 18.41 1.51
C GLY A 144 23.95 18.76 0.99
N PHE A 145 24.40 18.15 -0.12
CA PHE A 145 25.66 18.49 -0.79
C PHE A 145 25.39 19.21 -2.11
N GLU A 146 26.18 20.24 -2.44
CA GLU A 146 26.05 20.98 -3.71
C GLU A 146 26.65 20.24 -4.92
N THR A 147 27.55 19.27 -4.68
CA THR A 147 28.32 18.56 -5.72
C THR A 147 28.59 17.12 -5.32
N SER A 148 28.68 16.21 -6.30
CA SER A 148 29.07 14.80 -6.09
C SER A 148 30.51 14.64 -5.61
N GLY A 149 30.80 13.52 -4.96
CA GLY A 149 32.12 13.06 -4.52
C GLY A 149 32.68 12.03 -5.49
N TRP A 150 32.64 12.33 -6.79
CA TRP A 150 33.09 11.43 -7.87
C TRP A 150 34.57 11.02 -7.76
N ASP A 151 35.35 11.75 -6.98
CA ASP A 151 36.76 11.53 -6.67
C ASP A 151 37.00 10.66 -5.42
N VAL A 152 35.95 10.32 -4.67
CA VAL A 152 36.02 9.44 -3.49
C VAL A 152 36.12 7.98 -3.95
N ASP A 153 37.26 7.33 -3.71
CA ASP A 153 37.44 5.89 -3.99
C ASP A 153 36.74 5.00 -2.94
N PRO A 154 35.76 4.15 -3.30
CA PRO A 154 35.08 3.25 -2.37
C PRO A 154 35.98 2.29 -1.59
N LYS A 155 37.20 2.00 -2.07
CA LYS A 155 38.16 1.11 -1.39
C LYS A 155 38.90 1.81 -0.25
N THR A 156 38.97 3.14 -0.28
CA THR A 156 39.74 3.96 0.67
C THR A 156 38.93 5.08 1.33
N VAL A 157 37.64 5.17 1.03
CA VAL A 157 36.69 6.09 1.68
C VAL A 157 36.71 5.95 3.21
N THR A 158 36.57 7.07 3.89
CA THR A 158 36.43 7.20 5.34
C THR A 158 35.30 8.16 5.65
N GLN A 159 34.81 8.18 6.89
CA GLN A 159 33.87 9.20 7.34
C GLN A 159 34.32 10.65 7.05
N ALA A 160 35.62 10.93 7.02
CA ALA A 160 36.14 12.29 6.82
C ALA A 160 35.97 12.82 5.38
N ASN A 161 35.94 11.93 4.38
CA ASN A 161 35.83 12.30 2.96
C ASN A 161 34.59 11.76 2.25
N ALA A 162 33.78 10.91 2.90
CA ALA A 162 32.49 10.48 2.35
C ALA A 162 31.56 11.68 2.09
N LYS A 163 30.98 11.71 0.89
CA LYS A 163 29.67 12.32 0.61
C LYS A 163 28.62 11.19 0.66
N GLY A 164 27.60 11.21 -0.18
CA GLY A 164 26.55 10.19 -0.19
C GLY A 164 25.83 10.09 1.16
N MET A 165 25.08 9.00 1.33
CA MET A 165 24.26 8.77 2.52
C MET A 165 25.07 8.81 3.81
N LEU A 166 26.28 8.22 3.82
CA LEU A 166 27.13 8.21 5.02
C LEU A 166 27.70 9.59 5.35
N GLY A 167 28.07 10.38 4.34
CA GLY A 167 28.46 11.77 4.55
C GLY A 167 27.31 12.61 5.12
N ALA A 168 26.09 12.38 4.64
CA ALA A 168 24.92 13.12 5.08
C ALA A 168 24.50 12.74 6.51
N LEU A 169 24.59 11.45 6.87
CA LEU A 169 24.36 10.94 8.24
C LEU A 169 25.40 11.47 9.24
N ARG A 170 26.69 11.56 8.86
CA ARG A 170 27.73 12.25 9.65
C ARG A 170 27.31 13.68 9.98
N ASP A 171 26.86 14.42 8.97
CA ASP A 171 26.53 15.83 9.11
C ASP A 171 25.21 16.03 9.87
N MET A 172 24.25 15.10 9.75
CA MET A 172 23.06 15.04 10.59
C MET A 172 23.42 14.80 12.07
N GLN A 173 24.28 13.82 12.38
CA GLN A 173 24.72 13.57 13.76
C GLN A 173 25.44 14.78 14.37
N ALA A 174 26.21 15.52 13.55
CA ALA A 174 26.83 16.78 13.95
C ALA A 174 25.79 17.88 14.23
N LYS A 175 24.76 18.03 13.38
CA LYS A 175 23.62 18.95 13.59
C LYS A 175 22.84 18.60 14.87
N ALA A 176 22.55 17.32 15.10
CA ALA A 176 21.87 16.81 16.29
C ALA A 176 22.64 17.21 17.56
N LYS A 177 23.95 16.95 17.57
CA LYS A 177 24.84 17.31 18.68
C LYS A 177 24.91 18.82 18.93
N ALA A 178 24.92 19.63 17.87
CA ALA A 178 24.87 21.09 17.98
C ALA A 178 23.54 21.59 18.56
N ALA A 179 22.43 20.88 18.32
CA ALA A 179 21.11 21.13 18.91
C ALA A 179 20.94 20.57 20.33
N GLY A 180 21.99 20.01 20.94
CA GLY A 180 21.95 19.42 22.28
C GLY A 180 21.31 18.02 22.34
N HIS A 181 21.15 17.36 21.20
CA HIS A 181 20.59 16.01 21.08
C HIS A 181 21.70 14.97 20.81
N THR A 182 21.54 13.74 21.32
CA THR A 182 22.50 12.64 21.08
C THR A 182 21.88 11.63 20.13
N LEU A 183 22.15 11.80 18.83
CA LEU A 183 21.74 10.86 17.80
C LEU A 183 22.73 9.69 17.70
N ALA A 184 22.28 8.49 18.06
CA ALA A 184 23.02 7.26 17.76
C ALA A 184 22.89 6.91 16.27
N LEU A 185 23.95 6.33 15.69
CA LEU A 185 23.91 5.78 14.34
C LEU A 185 24.24 4.28 14.42
N SER A 186 23.53 3.48 13.63
CA SER A 186 23.78 2.05 13.46
C SER A 186 23.92 1.66 12.00
N MET A 187 24.65 0.58 11.74
CA MET A 187 24.65 -0.11 10.45
C MET A 187 23.77 -1.35 10.60
N SER A 188 22.73 -1.49 9.77
CA SER A 188 22.05 -2.78 9.62
C SER A 188 22.78 -3.63 8.57
N ILE A 189 23.07 -4.87 8.93
CA ILE A 189 23.64 -5.88 8.05
C ILE A 189 22.55 -6.89 7.72
N GLY A 190 22.24 -7.09 6.44
CA GLY A 190 21.16 -7.99 6.00
C GLY A 190 19.88 -7.27 5.61
N GLY A 191 18.81 -7.54 6.35
CA GLY A 191 17.42 -7.28 5.97
C GLY A 191 16.85 -8.35 5.04
N TRP A 192 15.54 -8.28 4.78
CA TRP A 192 14.76 -9.23 3.97
C TRP A 192 15.49 -9.71 2.70
N SER A 193 15.87 -8.77 1.84
CA SER A 193 16.47 -9.07 0.54
C SER A 193 17.88 -9.66 0.61
N MET A 194 18.63 -9.46 1.70
CA MET A 194 20.09 -9.71 1.75
C MET A 194 20.55 -10.61 2.90
N SER A 195 19.62 -11.35 3.50
CA SER A 195 19.91 -12.34 4.54
C SER A 195 20.57 -13.64 4.03
N ASN A 196 20.68 -13.84 2.71
CA ASN A 196 21.20 -15.06 2.08
C ASN A 196 22.64 -15.44 2.47
N GLY A 197 23.44 -14.49 2.96
CA GLY A 197 24.81 -14.75 3.41
C GLY A 197 24.93 -15.30 4.83
N PHE A 198 23.89 -15.22 5.67
CA PHE A 198 24.02 -15.49 7.10
C PHE A 198 24.28 -16.95 7.44
N HIS A 199 23.47 -17.88 6.92
CA HIS A 199 23.56 -19.31 7.22
C HIS A 199 24.98 -19.86 7.10
N GLU A 200 25.62 -19.71 5.92
CA GLU A 200 27.01 -20.17 5.71
C GLU A 200 28.03 -19.32 6.49
N THR A 201 27.80 -18.01 6.65
CA THR A 201 28.70 -17.14 7.43
C THR A 201 28.74 -17.54 8.91
N ALA A 202 27.59 -17.90 9.48
CA ALA A 202 27.45 -18.32 10.87
C ALA A 202 28.00 -19.73 11.12
N ALA A 203 27.99 -20.62 10.12
CA ALA A 203 28.32 -22.04 10.28
C ALA A 203 29.74 -22.35 10.79
N SER A 204 30.77 -21.59 10.37
CA SER A 204 32.19 -21.93 10.67
C SER A 204 32.94 -20.90 11.51
N ASP A 205 33.91 -21.35 12.31
CA ASP A 205 34.77 -20.47 13.11
C ASP A 205 35.57 -19.46 12.24
N SER A 206 36.01 -19.87 11.05
CA SER A 206 36.77 -19.03 10.13
C SER A 206 35.91 -17.99 9.42
N SER A 207 34.68 -18.34 9.00
CA SER A 207 33.73 -17.40 8.40
C SER A 207 33.27 -16.36 9.43
N ARG A 208 32.85 -16.79 10.63
CA ARG A 208 32.49 -15.89 11.75
C ARG A 208 33.60 -14.91 12.09
N LYS A 209 34.86 -15.37 12.16
CA LYS A 209 36.04 -14.51 12.40
C LYS A 209 36.31 -13.51 11.28
N THR A 210 36.02 -13.86 10.04
CA THR A 210 36.20 -12.98 8.88
C THR A 210 35.15 -11.89 8.90
N PHE A 211 33.88 -12.27 9.07
CA PHE A 211 32.76 -11.35 9.25
C PHE A 211 32.97 -10.36 10.41
N ALA A 212 33.23 -10.87 11.62
CA ALA A 212 33.38 -10.04 12.82
C ALA A 212 34.55 -9.04 12.70
N LYS A 213 35.67 -9.44 12.09
CA LYS A 213 36.77 -8.52 11.77
C LYS A 213 36.38 -7.49 10.71
N GLY A 214 35.58 -7.88 9.73
CA GLY A 214 35.00 -7.00 8.73
C GLY A 214 34.11 -5.92 9.36
N VAL A 215 33.22 -6.28 10.28
CA VAL A 215 32.40 -5.32 11.04
C VAL A 215 33.29 -4.36 11.85
N VAL A 216 34.32 -4.86 12.53
CA VAL A 216 35.32 -4.01 13.23
C VAL A 216 36.07 -3.07 12.28
N LYS A 217 36.32 -3.46 11.02
CA LYS A 217 36.89 -2.54 10.01
C LYS A 217 35.90 -1.42 9.68
N LEU A 218 34.61 -1.71 9.49
CA LEU A 218 33.59 -0.69 9.20
C LEU A 218 33.49 0.34 10.33
N PHE A 219 33.45 -0.08 11.60
CA PHE A 219 33.48 0.85 12.75
C PHE A 219 34.75 1.72 12.81
N LYS A 220 35.90 1.23 12.33
CA LYS A 220 37.13 2.02 12.24
C LYS A 220 37.15 2.97 11.04
N GLN A 221 36.46 2.61 9.97
CA GLN A 221 36.28 3.40 8.75
C GLN A 221 35.26 4.54 8.95
N PHE A 222 34.22 4.27 9.76
CA PHE A 222 33.09 5.15 10.08
C PHE A 222 32.81 5.20 11.60
N PRO A 223 33.68 5.85 12.42
CA PRO A 223 33.55 5.92 13.88
C PRO A 223 32.34 6.70 14.43
N MET A 224 31.49 7.28 13.57
CA MET A 224 30.18 7.85 13.94
C MET A 224 29.15 6.79 14.35
N PHE A 225 29.30 5.56 13.85
CA PHE A 225 28.45 4.44 14.21
C PHE A 225 28.78 3.97 15.63
N SER A 226 27.75 3.87 16.46
CA SER A 226 27.83 3.41 17.86
C SER A 226 27.13 2.07 18.09
N GLU A 227 26.37 1.59 17.11
CA GLU A 227 25.59 0.35 17.19
C GLU A 227 25.73 -0.43 15.86
N VAL A 228 25.39 -1.72 15.88
CA VAL A 228 25.19 -2.55 14.69
C VAL A 228 23.93 -3.39 14.92
N ASP A 229 23.06 -3.45 13.91
CA ASP A 229 21.88 -4.30 13.88
C ASP A 229 22.18 -5.47 12.91
N ILE A 230 22.04 -6.71 13.37
CA ILE A 230 22.26 -7.91 12.54
C ILE A 230 20.89 -8.43 12.14
N ASP A 231 20.45 -8.06 10.95
CA ASP A 231 19.09 -8.26 10.49
C ASP A 231 19.04 -9.51 9.61
N TRP A 232 19.20 -10.66 10.26
CA TRP A 232 18.98 -11.96 9.66
C TRP A 232 17.48 -12.28 9.69
N GLU A 233 16.88 -12.30 8.50
CA GLU A 233 15.45 -12.55 8.29
C GLU A 233 15.24 -13.85 7.47
N TYR A 234 15.06 -15.02 8.11
CA TYR A 234 15.20 -15.31 9.55
C TYR A 234 15.98 -16.63 9.80
N PRO A 235 16.57 -16.85 10.98
CA PRO A 235 17.21 -18.13 11.34
C PRO A 235 16.23 -19.32 11.22
N ASN A 236 16.63 -20.38 10.51
CA ASN A 236 15.79 -21.55 10.21
C ASN A 236 14.48 -21.24 9.43
N ASP A 237 14.41 -20.12 8.72
CA ASP A 237 13.31 -19.78 7.82
C ASP A 237 13.84 -19.37 6.44
N GLU A 238 13.13 -19.74 5.38
CA GLU A 238 13.56 -19.43 4.01
C GLU A 238 13.46 -17.92 3.70
N GLY A 239 12.50 -17.21 4.29
CA GLY A 239 12.25 -15.79 4.03
C GLY A 239 12.23 -15.47 2.54
N ALA A 240 13.10 -14.55 2.12
CA ALA A 240 13.27 -14.16 0.71
C ALA A 240 14.11 -15.16 -0.14
N GLY A 241 13.84 -16.47 -0.06
CA GLY A 241 14.56 -17.51 -0.82
C GLY A 241 16.00 -17.71 -0.37
N ASN A 242 16.25 -17.62 0.94
CA ASN A 242 17.56 -17.68 1.57
C ASN A 242 17.91 -19.11 2.00
N PRO A 243 19.19 -19.52 2.05
CA PRO A 243 19.60 -20.76 2.72
C PRO A 243 19.32 -20.71 4.23
N PHE A 244 18.80 -21.80 4.80
CA PHE A 244 18.38 -21.91 6.20
C PHE A 244 18.58 -23.34 6.75
N GLY A 245 18.63 -23.48 8.08
CA GLY A 245 18.67 -24.78 8.75
C GLY A 245 18.52 -24.73 10.28
N PRO A 246 18.18 -25.86 10.94
CA PRO A 246 17.90 -25.91 12.38
C PRO A 246 19.12 -25.62 13.28
N GLU A 247 20.32 -25.64 12.71
CA GLU A 247 21.57 -25.19 13.34
C GLU A 247 21.69 -23.67 13.45
N ASP A 248 20.88 -22.89 12.72
CA ASP A 248 21.06 -21.43 12.55
C ASP A 248 21.10 -20.69 13.89
N GLY A 249 20.12 -20.85 14.78
CA GLY A 249 20.13 -20.18 16.08
C GLY A 249 21.36 -20.49 16.95
N ALA A 250 21.88 -21.72 16.87
CA ALA A 250 23.10 -22.10 17.59
C ALA A 250 24.36 -21.49 16.96
N ASN A 251 24.43 -21.48 15.63
CA ASN A 251 25.50 -20.81 14.88
C ASN A 251 25.45 -19.29 15.04
N TYR A 252 24.26 -18.71 15.18
CA TYR A 252 24.04 -17.29 15.40
C TYR A 252 24.57 -16.85 16.77
N ALA A 253 24.33 -17.62 17.83
CA ALA A 253 24.95 -17.36 19.14
C ALA A 253 26.49 -17.34 19.07
N LEU A 254 27.09 -18.24 18.29
CA LEU A 254 28.53 -18.24 18.05
C LEU A 254 29.01 -17.04 17.21
N LEU A 255 28.17 -16.54 16.29
CA LEU A 255 28.45 -15.33 15.49
C LEU A 255 28.43 -14.07 16.36
N ILE A 256 27.40 -13.90 17.19
CA ILE A 256 27.29 -12.79 18.16
C ILE A 256 28.45 -12.83 19.16
N ALA A 257 28.81 -14.00 19.68
CA ALA A 257 29.92 -14.16 20.62
C ALA A 257 31.29 -13.77 20.01
N GLU A 258 31.57 -14.17 18.76
CA GLU A 258 32.81 -13.78 18.08
C GLU A 258 32.80 -12.29 17.69
N LEU A 259 31.65 -11.74 17.28
CA LEU A 259 31.50 -10.31 17.01
C LEU A 259 31.78 -9.46 18.25
N ARG A 260 31.12 -9.76 19.38
CA ARG A 260 31.33 -9.11 20.68
C ARG A 260 32.81 -9.13 21.07
N LYS A 261 33.44 -10.30 21.02
CA LYS A 261 34.85 -10.50 21.31
C LYS A 261 35.80 -9.72 20.40
N GLN A 262 35.53 -9.62 19.10
CA GLN A 262 36.36 -8.84 18.16
C GLN A 262 36.20 -7.32 18.40
N LEU A 263 34.98 -6.85 18.69
CA LEU A 263 34.72 -5.46 19.08
C LEU A 263 35.46 -5.11 20.38
N ASP A 264 35.36 -5.94 21.41
CA ASP A 264 36.04 -5.73 22.70
C ASP A 264 37.56 -5.71 22.53
N SER A 265 38.11 -6.65 21.75
CA SER A 265 39.55 -6.71 21.40
C SER A 265 40.02 -5.50 20.60
N ALA A 266 39.10 -4.78 19.94
CA ALA A 266 39.38 -3.56 19.18
C ALA A 266 39.18 -2.26 19.99
N GLY A 267 38.77 -2.34 21.27
CA GLY A 267 38.45 -1.19 22.10
C GLY A 267 37.04 -0.62 21.88
N LEU A 268 36.14 -1.39 21.25
CA LEU A 268 34.78 -1.02 20.89
C LEU A 268 33.74 -1.72 21.80
N SER A 269 34.06 -1.90 23.08
CA SER A 269 33.18 -2.60 24.05
C SER A 269 31.87 -1.87 24.35
N ASN A 270 31.79 -0.57 24.01
CA ASN A 270 30.58 0.24 24.10
C ASN A 270 29.64 0.09 22.89
N VAL A 271 30.06 -0.57 21.80
CA VAL A 271 29.20 -0.82 20.64
C VAL A 271 28.11 -1.80 21.03
N LYS A 272 26.85 -1.40 20.86
CA LYS A 272 25.70 -2.31 21.05
C LYS A 272 25.48 -3.15 19.80
N ILE A 273 24.98 -4.37 20.01
CA ILE A 273 24.57 -5.29 18.96
C ILE A 273 23.07 -5.52 19.13
N SER A 274 22.28 -5.25 18.11
CA SER A 274 20.86 -5.57 18.03
C SER A 274 20.60 -6.58 16.91
N ILE A 275 19.38 -7.11 16.82
CA ILE A 275 18.93 -7.99 15.74
C ILE A 275 17.51 -7.63 15.29
N ALA A 276 17.21 -7.87 14.01
CA ALA A 276 15.86 -8.22 13.56
C ALA A 276 15.40 -9.51 14.25
N ALA A 277 14.15 -9.56 14.67
CA ALA A 277 13.50 -10.79 15.09
C ALA A 277 12.04 -10.81 14.61
N SER A 278 11.59 -11.97 14.16
CA SER A 278 10.21 -12.15 13.68
C SER A 278 9.22 -11.91 14.82
N ALA A 279 8.10 -11.26 14.49
CA ALA A 279 6.97 -11.14 15.41
C ALA A 279 6.05 -12.38 15.40
N VAL A 280 6.36 -13.40 14.59
CA VAL A 280 5.71 -14.72 14.64
C VAL A 280 6.48 -15.61 15.62
N THR A 281 5.85 -16.01 16.72
CA THR A 281 6.50 -16.74 17.84
C THR A 281 7.21 -18.02 17.40
N THR A 282 6.61 -18.80 16.50
CA THR A 282 7.19 -20.05 15.97
C THR A 282 8.45 -19.83 15.13
N ILE A 283 8.64 -18.64 14.55
CA ILE A 283 9.87 -18.26 13.84
C ILE A 283 10.87 -17.65 14.82
N PHE A 284 10.39 -16.81 15.75
CA PHE A 284 11.21 -16.18 16.80
C PHE A 284 12.02 -17.20 17.61
N ASP A 285 11.37 -18.29 18.05
CA ASP A 285 11.99 -19.29 18.94
C ASP A 285 13.22 -19.97 18.30
N TYR A 286 13.28 -20.10 16.97
CA TYR A 286 14.43 -20.67 16.25
C TYR A 286 15.70 -19.80 16.33
N ALA A 287 15.56 -18.48 16.51
CA ALA A 287 16.69 -17.57 16.69
C ALA A 287 17.41 -17.76 18.05
N LYS A 288 16.78 -18.47 19.01
CA LYS A 288 17.33 -18.76 20.35
C LYS A 288 17.84 -17.51 21.06
N VAL A 289 17.04 -16.46 21.08
CA VAL A 289 17.48 -15.10 21.47
C VAL A 289 18.08 -15.02 22.90
N LYS A 290 17.68 -15.91 23.82
CA LYS A 290 18.33 -16.07 25.14
C LYS A 290 19.82 -16.44 25.05
N ASP A 291 20.20 -17.33 24.12
CA ASP A 291 21.59 -17.69 23.86
C ASP A 291 22.34 -16.51 23.21
N LEU A 292 21.68 -15.73 22.35
CA LEU A 292 22.23 -14.50 21.77
C LEU A 292 22.52 -13.43 22.85
N MET A 293 21.60 -13.26 23.81
CA MET A 293 21.79 -12.37 24.97
C MET A 293 22.95 -12.83 25.85
N ALA A 294 23.07 -14.13 26.13
CA ALA A 294 24.22 -14.69 26.83
C ALA A 294 25.55 -14.49 26.05
N ALA A 295 25.49 -14.44 24.72
CA ALA A 295 26.63 -14.17 23.84
C ALA A 295 27.01 -12.67 23.73
N GLY A 296 26.19 -11.75 24.26
CA GLY A 296 26.45 -10.31 24.26
C GLY A 296 25.55 -9.47 23.34
N LEU A 297 24.41 -9.99 22.89
CA LEU A 297 23.34 -9.20 22.29
C LEU A 297 22.83 -8.14 23.28
N TYR A 298 22.59 -6.93 22.79
CA TYR A 298 22.03 -5.82 23.57
C TYR A 298 20.50 -5.75 23.47
N GLY A 299 19.92 -5.79 22.26
CA GLY A 299 18.48 -5.58 22.06
C GLY A 299 17.88 -6.35 20.88
N ILE A 300 16.55 -6.34 20.82
CA ILE A 300 15.73 -7.03 19.83
C ILE A 300 14.85 -5.98 19.15
N ASN A 301 14.90 -5.89 17.82
CA ASN A 301 13.93 -5.15 17.02
C ASN A 301 12.90 -6.16 16.52
N LEU A 302 11.72 -6.18 17.14
CA LEU A 302 10.62 -7.03 16.71
C LEU A 302 10.00 -6.44 15.45
N MET A 303 10.07 -7.18 14.34
CA MET A 303 9.50 -6.76 13.05
C MET A 303 7.98 -6.99 13.06
N THR A 304 7.26 -6.18 13.85
CA THR A 304 5.81 -6.26 14.09
C THR A 304 5.00 -5.62 12.96
N TYR A 305 5.33 -5.98 11.73
CA TYR A 305 4.68 -5.53 10.51
C TYR A 305 4.70 -6.66 9.48
N ASP A 306 3.98 -6.48 8.37
CA ASP A 306 3.79 -7.48 7.32
C ASP A 306 3.11 -8.79 7.79
N PHE A 307 2.25 -8.70 8.80
CA PHE A 307 1.31 -9.77 9.18
C PHE A 307 0.26 -10.09 8.10
N PHE A 308 0.10 -9.19 7.13
CA PHE A 308 -0.80 -9.31 5.98
C PHE A 308 -0.11 -8.73 4.74
N GLY A 309 -0.41 -9.28 3.56
CA GLY A 309 0.03 -8.70 2.29
C GLY A 309 -0.43 -9.49 1.07
N THR A 310 -0.78 -8.78 0.01
CA THR A 310 -0.99 -9.35 -1.32
C THR A 310 0.35 -9.78 -1.95
N PRO A 311 0.42 -10.87 -2.74
CA PRO A 311 -0.65 -11.82 -3.05
C PRO A 311 -0.59 -13.09 -2.15
N TRP A 312 0.10 -13.03 -1.01
CA TRP A 312 0.49 -14.23 -0.25
C TRP A 312 -0.43 -14.55 0.94
N ALA A 313 -1.13 -13.56 1.50
CA ALA A 313 -2.07 -13.80 2.60
C ALA A 313 -3.32 -14.53 2.10
N GLU A 314 -3.85 -15.50 2.84
CA GLU A 314 -5.03 -16.28 2.43
C GLU A 314 -6.33 -15.48 2.53
N THR A 315 -6.41 -14.54 3.48
CA THR A 315 -7.59 -13.71 3.76
C THR A 315 -7.19 -12.26 4.02
N LEU A 316 -8.18 -11.36 4.07
CA LEU A 316 -7.97 -9.97 4.47
C LEU A 316 -7.55 -9.89 5.95
N GLY A 317 -6.64 -8.98 6.29
CA GLY A 317 -6.20 -8.78 7.66
C GLY A 317 -5.40 -7.48 7.84
N HIS A 318 -4.99 -7.22 9.08
CA HIS A 318 -4.11 -6.10 9.39
C HIS A 318 -2.64 -6.49 9.26
N HIS A 319 -1.79 -5.57 8.81
CA HIS A 319 -0.37 -5.88 8.65
C HIS A 319 0.50 -5.51 9.87
N THR A 320 0.05 -4.63 10.76
CA THR A 320 0.84 -4.11 11.89
C THR A 320 -0.02 -3.76 13.13
N ASN A 321 -1.14 -4.48 13.31
CA ASN A 321 -2.08 -4.34 14.41
C ASN A 321 -1.45 -4.49 15.81
N ARG A 322 -1.95 -3.72 16.79
CA ARG A 322 -1.46 -3.80 18.18
C ARG A 322 -1.95 -5.08 18.86
N LYS A 323 -3.23 -5.41 18.73
CA LYS A 323 -3.87 -6.62 19.25
C LYS A 323 -4.23 -7.58 18.12
N ALA A 324 -4.34 -8.86 18.41
CA ALA A 324 -4.69 -9.85 17.40
C ALA A 324 -6.20 -9.81 17.05
N LEU A 325 -6.54 -10.14 15.80
CA LEU A 325 -7.92 -10.32 15.35
C LEU A 325 -8.63 -11.48 16.09
N GLU A 326 -7.87 -12.52 16.41
CA GLU A 326 -8.29 -13.71 17.15
C GLU A 326 -7.22 -14.08 18.19
N GLU A 327 -7.59 -14.77 19.28
CA GLU A 327 -6.66 -15.13 20.35
C GLU A 327 -5.47 -15.96 19.82
N GLY A 328 -4.24 -15.51 20.12
CA GLY A 328 -3.01 -16.13 19.62
C GLY A 328 -2.61 -15.77 18.18
N GLY A 329 -3.41 -14.95 17.48
CA GLY A 329 -3.07 -14.42 16.16
C GLY A 329 -1.89 -13.43 16.19
N TRP A 330 -1.38 -13.08 15.01
CA TRP A 330 -0.22 -12.18 14.88
C TRP A 330 -0.58 -10.75 15.26
N ALA A 331 0.21 -10.16 16.17
CA ALA A 331 0.05 -8.79 16.67
C ALA A 331 1.28 -8.36 17.46
N VAL A 332 1.41 -7.05 17.76
CA VAL A 332 2.43 -6.51 18.67
C VAL A 332 2.32 -7.15 20.07
N GLU A 333 1.12 -7.18 20.66
CA GLU A 333 0.92 -7.70 22.02
C GLU A 333 1.25 -9.19 22.13
N THR A 334 0.86 -10.00 21.14
CA THR A 334 1.10 -11.46 21.14
C THR A 334 2.58 -11.80 21.31
N ILE A 335 3.47 -11.15 20.56
CA ILE A 335 4.91 -11.42 20.66
C ILE A 335 5.54 -10.77 21.90
N VAL A 336 5.14 -9.56 22.29
CA VAL A 336 5.71 -8.90 23.48
C VAL A 336 5.34 -9.67 24.75
N ASP A 337 4.09 -10.13 24.87
CA ASP A 337 3.64 -10.90 26.02
C ASP A 337 4.30 -12.30 26.07
N HIS A 338 4.54 -12.95 24.92
CA HIS A 338 5.38 -14.16 24.84
C HIS A 338 6.78 -13.91 25.41
N LEU A 339 7.46 -12.84 24.96
CA LEU A 339 8.81 -12.51 25.44
C LEU A 339 8.83 -12.14 26.93
N LEU A 340 7.83 -11.42 27.44
CA LEU A 340 7.76 -11.08 28.87
C LEU A 340 7.48 -12.32 29.73
N ALA A 341 6.60 -13.24 29.29
CA ALA A 341 6.35 -14.51 29.95
C ALA A 341 7.57 -15.45 29.91
N GLU A 342 8.32 -15.43 28.81
CA GLU A 342 9.62 -16.07 28.62
C GLU A 342 10.74 -15.51 29.53
N GLY A 343 10.52 -14.34 30.16
CA GLY A 343 11.46 -13.69 31.07
C GLY A 343 12.50 -12.78 30.41
N PHE A 344 12.26 -12.31 29.19
CA PHE A 344 13.08 -11.27 28.57
C PHE A 344 12.89 -9.92 29.29
N SER A 345 13.97 -9.12 29.38
CA SER A 345 13.90 -7.80 29.98
C SER A 345 13.24 -6.80 29.02
N ALA A 346 12.20 -6.11 29.48
CA ALA A 346 11.43 -5.15 28.68
C ALA A 346 12.32 -4.09 28.00
N ASP A 347 13.36 -3.59 28.70
CA ASP A 347 14.30 -2.59 28.19
C ASP A 347 15.21 -3.09 27.03
N ARG A 348 15.07 -4.35 26.61
CA ARG A 348 15.73 -4.95 25.45
C ARG A 348 14.80 -5.24 24.28
N ILE A 349 13.49 -5.04 24.45
CA ILE A 349 12.49 -5.29 23.43
C ILE A 349 12.12 -3.96 22.78
N ASN A 350 12.22 -3.87 21.45
CA ASN A 350 11.76 -2.74 20.66
C ASN A 350 10.67 -3.21 19.69
N ILE A 351 9.61 -2.43 19.52
CA ILE A 351 8.48 -2.75 18.62
C ILE A 351 8.42 -1.82 17.41
N GLY A 352 7.93 -2.34 16.28
CA GLY A 352 7.83 -1.62 15.01
C GLY A 352 6.49 -0.92 14.78
N TYR A 353 6.55 0.23 14.10
CA TYR A 353 5.44 0.82 13.35
C TYR A 353 5.84 1.01 11.88
N ALA A 354 4.86 1.03 10.98
CA ALA A 354 5.09 1.07 9.54
C ALA A 354 4.93 2.49 8.98
N GLY A 355 5.87 2.91 8.13
CA GLY A 355 5.76 4.09 7.27
C GLY A 355 5.01 3.81 5.96
N TYR A 356 4.34 2.67 5.84
CA TYR A 356 3.71 2.19 4.61
C TYR A 356 2.50 1.32 4.94
N THR A 357 1.79 0.92 3.89
CA THR A 357 0.57 0.12 3.94
C THR A 357 0.76 -1.26 3.31
N ARG A 358 -0.11 -2.21 3.64
CA ARG A 358 -0.27 -3.44 2.88
C ARG A 358 -1.68 -3.50 2.30
N ASN A 359 -1.74 -3.64 0.98
CA ASN A 359 -2.93 -3.39 0.19
C ASN A 359 -3.52 -4.68 -0.36
N ALA A 360 -4.82 -4.67 -0.64
CA ALA A 360 -5.49 -5.69 -1.42
C ALA A 360 -6.53 -5.06 -2.34
N ARG A 361 -6.73 -5.65 -3.51
CA ARG A 361 -7.75 -5.25 -4.50
C ARG A 361 -8.86 -6.29 -4.62
N GLN A 362 -9.96 -5.88 -5.24
CA GLN A 362 -11.16 -6.71 -5.39
C GLN A 362 -11.62 -7.27 -4.04
N VAL A 363 -11.59 -6.42 -3.01
CA VAL A 363 -11.92 -6.79 -1.64
C VAL A 363 -13.43 -6.80 -1.44
N GLU A 364 -13.93 -7.87 -0.82
CA GLU A 364 -15.29 -7.94 -0.27
C GLU A 364 -15.18 -8.04 1.26
N ILE A 365 -15.70 -7.04 1.97
CA ILE A 365 -15.68 -7.00 3.44
C ILE A 365 -16.93 -7.72 4.00
N GLU A 366 -16.71 -8.68 4.89
CA GLU A 366 -17.74 -9.40 5.64
C GLU A 366 -18.04 -8.74 7.00
N SER A 367 -17.02 -8.16 7.64
CA SER A 367 -17.08 -7.50 8.94
C SER A 367 -16.06 -6.36 9.02
N LEU A 368 -16.47 -5.23 9.62
CA LEU A 368 -15.60 -4.06 9.79
C LEU A 368 -14.71 -4.15 11.05
N SER A 369 -15.25 -4.72 12.13
CA SER A 369 -14.62 -4.88 13.45
C SER A 369 -15.25 -6.11 14.15
N PRO A 370 -14.51 -7.21 14.40
CA PRO A 370 -13.16 -7.47 13.89
C PRO A 370 -13.17 -7.47 12.36
N LEU A 371 -12.06 -7.02 11.75
CA LEU A 371 -11.91 -7.00 10.30
C LEU A 371 -11.97 -8.43 9.76
N LYS A 372 -12.90 -8.66 8.83
CA LYS A 372 -13.00 -9.92 8.09
C LYS A 372 -13.42 -9.66 6.66
N GLY A 373 -12.75 -10.32 5.71
CA GLY A 373 -13.09 -10.24 4.31
C GLY A 373 -12.24 -11.14 3.44
N SER A 374 -12.58 -11.16 2.16
CA SER A 374 -11.83 -11.84 1.10
C SER A 374 -11.28 -10.82 0.11
N TYR A 375 -10.26 -11.21 -0.66
CA TYR A 375 -9.68 -10.39 -1.71
C TYR A 375 -9.25 -11.26 -2.88
N ASN A 376 -9.10 -10.67 -4.07
CA ASN A 376 -8.61 -11.37 -5.25
C ASN A 376 -7.51 -10.54 -5.94
N PRO A 377 -6.23 -10.89 -5.75
CA PRO A 377 -5.15 -10.16 -6.42
C PRO A 377 -5.04 -10.52 -7.91
N GLY A 378 -5.58 -11.66 -8.34
CA GLY A 378 -5.35 -12.22 -9.67
C GLY A 378 -3.85 -12.43 -9.95
N SER A 379 -3.46 -12.32 -11.22
CA SER A 379 -2.05 -12.37 -11.67
C SER A 379 -1.42 -11.00 -11.92
N GLY A 380 -2.13 -9.92 -11.61
CA GLY A 380 -1.71 -8.55 -11.90
C GLY A 380 -1.15 -7.81 -10.69
N VAL A 381 -0.71 -6.57 -10.93
CA VAL A 381 -0.34 -5.62 -9.88
C VAL A 381 -1.55 -5.29 -9.01
N THR A 382 -1.33 -5.13 -7.71
CA THR A 382 -2.24 -4.41 -6.79
C THR A 382 -1.67 -3.02 -6.57
N THR A 383 -2.51 -1.98 -6.55
CA THR A 383 -2.09 -0.58 -6.39
C THR A 383 -1.12 -0.38 -5.22
N GLY A 384 -0.09 0.45 -5.44
CA GLY A 384 0.99 0.76 -4.51
C GLY A 384 1.83 1.95 -4.99
N SER A 385 2.81 2.41 -4.21
CA SER A 385 3.63 3.58 -4.55
C SER A 385 4.83 3.24 -5.44
N PHE A 386 5.63 2.24 -5.05
CA PHE A 386 6.78 1.77 -5.84
C PHE A 386 6.77 0.26 -6.06
N GLU A 387 5.97 -0.49 -5.29
CA GLU A 387 5.84 -1.93 -5.38
C GLU A 387 4.37 -2.34 -5.30
N SER A 388 4.03 -3.48 -5.92
CA SER A 388 2.67 -4.01 -5.92
C SER A 388 2.21 -4.29 -4.49
N GLY A 389 1.06 -3.73 -4.11
CA GLY A 389 0.46 -3.99 -2.81
C GLY A 389 1.01 -3.17 -1.64
N THR A 390 1.82 -2.14 -1.89
CA THR A 390 2.43 -1.32 -0.84
C THR A 390 2.37 0.16 -1.19
N SER A 391 1.62 0.97 -0.44
CA SER A 391 1.65 2.44 -0.56
C SER A 391 2.43 3.06 0.60
N GLU A 392 3.25 4.06 0.32
CA GLU A 392 4.08 4.73 1.33
C GLU A 392 3.34 5.91 1.96
N TRP A 393 3.64 6.24 3.21
CA TRP A 393 2.85 7.16 4.03
C TRP A 393 2.63 8.54 3.37
N TYR A 394 3.63 9.11 2.73
CA TYR A 394 3.48 10.36 1.97
C TYR A 394 2.50 10.25 0.79
N ASP A 395 2.37 9.09 0.15
CA ASP A 395 1.36 8.81 -0.88
C ASP A 395 -0.02 8.59 -0.22
N VAL A 396 -0.07 7.97 0.96
CA VAL A 396 -1.33 7.82 1.72
C VAL A 396 -1.95 9.17 2.05
N ILE A 397 -1.21 10.10 2.66
CA ILE A 397 -1.75 11.42 3.04
C ILE A 397 -2.01 12.34 1.83
N TYR A 398 -1.41 12.04 0.67
CA TYR A 398 -1.64 12.73 -0.59
C TYR A 398 -2.89 12.21 -1.32
N SER A 399 -2.98 10.90 -1.46
CA SER A 399 -3.91 10.20 -2.37
C SER A 399 -5.15 9.64 -1.69
N TYR A 400 -5.07 9.22 -0.41
CA TYR A 400 -6.10 8.37 0.22
C TYR A 400 -6.62 8.87 1.58
N LEU A 401 -5.85 9.66 2.33
CA LEU A 401 -6.16 10.10 3.70
C LEU A 401 -6.07 11.62 3.86
N ASP A 402 -7.10 12.22 4.45
CA ASP A 402 -7.19 13.64 4.79
C ASP A 402 -7.22 13.83 6.31
N LEU A 403 -6.06 13.70 6.95
CA LEU A 403 -5.90 13.89 8.41
C LEU A 403 -6.42 15.25 8.89
N GLU A 404 -6.21 16.31 8.11
CA GLU A 404 -6.66 17.67 8.45
C GLU A 404 -8.18 17.83 8.43
N ASN A 405 -8.91 16.88 7.84
CA ASN A 405 -10.37 16.86 7.76
C ASN A 405 -10.96 15.53 8.29
N GLN A 406 -10.16 14.73 9.01
CA GLN A 406 -10.56 13.49 9.70
C GLN A 406 -11.33 12.49 8.81
N LYS A 407 -10.92 12.31 7.55
CA LYS A 407 -11.63 11.48 6.56
C LYS A 407 -10.70 10.94 5.47
N GLY A 408 -11.20 10.01 4.65
CA GLY A 408 -10.49 9.59 3.44
C GLY A 408 -10.60 10.60 2.29
N ARG A 409 -9.74 10.43 1.28
CA ARG A 409 -9.75 11.14 0.00
C ARG A 409 -10.28 10.21 -1.09
N ASN A 410 -10.72 10.76 -2.22
CA ASN A 410 -10.89 10.01 -3.47
C ASN A 410 -11.69 8.69 -3.32
N GLY A 411 -12.85 8.75 -2.67
CA GLY A 411 -13.73 7.58 -2.48
C GLY A 411 -13.38 6.65 -1.31
N PHE A 412 -12.21 6.82 -0.67
CA PHE A 412 -11.84 6.06 0.53
C PHE A 412 -12.57 6.58 1.77
N ASN A 413 -12.91 5.64 2.65
CA ASN A 413 -13.26 5.90 4.04
C ASN A 413 -12.14 5.39 4.96
N VAL A 414 -12.08 5.95 6.18
CA VAL A 414 -11.26 5.45 7.28
C VAL A 414 -12.12 4.55 8.16
N TYR A 415 -11.60 3.41 8.58
CA TYR A 415 -12.25 2.45 9.46
C TYR A 415 -11.33 2.10 10.62
N THR A 416 -11.88 1.89 11.82
CA THR A 416 -11.13 1.39 12.99
C THR A 416 -11.68 0.01 13.40
N ASP A 417 -10.79 -0.96 13.43
CA ASP A 417 -11.04 -2.26 14.06
C ASP A 417 -10.73 -2.14 15.55
N GLN A 418 -11.78 -2.20 16.37
CA GLN A 418 -11.69 -2.03 17.82
C GLN A 418 -11.17 -3.30 18.52
N VAL A 419 -11.27 -4.47 17.88
CA VAL A 419 -10.72 -5.74 18.38
C VAL A 419 -9.20 -5.75 18.21
N ALA A 420 -8.73 -5.47 16.98
CA ALA A 420 -7.31 -5.44 16.65
C ALA A 420 -6.59 -4.16 17.14
N ASP A 421 -7.35 -3.13 17.51
CA ASP A 421 -6.86 -1.78 17.80
C ASP A 421 -5.99 -1.25 16.64
N ALA A 422 -6.57 -1.29 15.44
CA ALA A 422 -5.91 -1.05 14.16
C ALA A 422 -6.83 -0.29 13.21
N ASP A 423 -6.26 0.45 12.26
CA ASP A 423 -7.02 1.22 11.28
C ASP A 423 -6.77 0.68 9.86
N TYR A 424 -7.72 0.95 8.96
CA TYR A 424 -7.56 0.69 7.53
C TYR A 424 -8.32 1.72 6.68
N LEU A 425 -7.90 1.87 5.44
CA LEU A 425 -8.62 2.61 4.41
C LEU A 425 -9.27 1.62 3.46
N TYR A 426 -10.52 1.90 3.05
CA TYR A 426 -11.19 1.12 2.00
C TYR A 426 -12.09 2.02 1.15
N SER A 427 -12.04 1.82 -0.16
CA SER A 427 -12.93 2.45 -1.14
C SER A 427 -13.96 1.42 -1.63
N PRO A 428 -15.26 1.60 -1.36
CA PRO A 428 -16.31 0.74 -1.91
C PRO A 428 -16.44 0.80 -3.45
N GLU A 429 -15.86 1.82 -4.09
CA GLU A 429 -15.90 2.03 -5.54
C GLU A 429 -14.80 1.25 -6.27
N SER A 430 -13.54 1.43 -5.87
CA SER A 430 -12.40 0.71 -6.46
C SER A 430 -12.14 -0.66 -5.84
N LYS A 431 -12.79 -0.97 -4.70
CA LYS A 431 -12.55 -2.16 -3.86
C LYS A 431 -11.08 -2.35 -3.45
N LEU A 432 -10.33 -1.25 -3.39
CA LEU A 432 -8.98 -1.22 -2.85
C LEU A 432 -9.03 -1.02 -1.33
N PHE A 433 -8.32 -1.88 -0.62
CA PHE A 433 -8.07 -1.85 0.82
C PHE A 433 -6.60 -1.52 1.09
N LEU A 434 -6.33 -0.73 2.13
CA LEU A 434 -5.01 -0.45 2.65
C LEU A 434 -5.04 -0.64 4.17
N SER A 435 -4.40 -1.69 4.71
CA SER A 435 -4.08 -1.74 6.13
C SER A 435 -2.86 -0.87 6.39
N LEU A 436 -2.88 -0.05 7.45
CA LEU A 436 -1.84 0.94 7.73
C LEU A 436 -1.69 1.23 9.23
N ASP A 437 -0.54 1.79 9.59
CA ASP A 437 -0.44 2.61 10.79
C ASP A 437 -0.97 4.03 10.54
N THR A 438 -1.64 4.59 11.54
CA THR A 438 -2.15 5.98 11.58
C THR A 438 -1.54 6.70 12.79
N PRO A 439 -1.73 8.03 12.93
CA PRO A 439 -1.29 8.73 14.14
C PRO A 439 -1.94 8.15 15.40
N ARG A 440 -3.18 7.65 15.30
CA ARG A 440 -3.90 6.97 16.38
C ARG A 440 -3.22 5.66 16.79
N THR A 441 -2.98 4.73 15.86
CA THR A 441 -2.36 3.43 16.18
C THR A 441 -0.92 3.60 16.66
N VAL A 442 -0.15 4.52 16.07
CA VAL A 442 1.25 4.79 16.43
C VAL A 442 1.36 5.41 17.82
N LYS A 443 0.43 6.30 18.20
CA LYS A 443 0.29 6.79 19.58
C LYS A 443 -0.02 5.63 20.54
N ALA A 444 -0.99 4.78 20.22
CA ALA A 444 -1.36 3.62 21.05
C ALA A 444 -0.19 2.62 21.24
N LYS A 445 0.62 2.37 20.20
CA LYS A 445 1.87 1.59 20.29
C LYS A 445 2.89 2.27 21.22
N GLY A 446 3.03 3.59 21.14
CA GLY A 446 3.86 4.39 22.06
C GLY A 446 3.39 4.28 23.52
N GLU A 447 2.09 4.39 23.78
CA GLU A 447 1.50 4.27 25.12
C GLU A 447 1.71 2.86 25.70
N TYR A 448 1.51 1.81 24.90
CA TYR A 448 1.81 0.43 25.27
C TYR A 448 3.29 0.23 25.62
N ALA A 449 4.20 0.74 24.79
CA ALA A 449 5.64 0.67 25.04
C ALA A 449 6.07 1.42 26.31
N ALA A 450 5.49 2.58 26.58
CA ALA A 450 5.74 3.34 27.81
C ALA A 450 5.18 2.64 29.06
N LYS A 451 3.99 2.03 28.96
CA LYS A 451 3.34 1.27 30.05
C LYS A 451 4.19 0.07 30.50
N LEU A 452 4.82 -0.63 29.56
CA LEU A 452 5.65 -1.80 29.85
C LEU A 452 7.13 -1.46 30.11
N GLY A 453 7.57 -0.24 29.81
CA GLY A 453 8.97 0.16 29.93
C GLY A 453 9.86 -0.54 28.90
N LEU A 454 9.37 -0.66 27.66
CA LEU A 454 10.12 -1.26 26.55
C LEU A 454 11.41 -0.47 26.23
N GLY A 455 12.35 -1.09 25.51
CA GLY A 455 13.59 -0.43 25.07
C GLY A 455 13.34 0.75 24.13
N GLY A 456 12.35 0.60 23.24
CA GLY A 456 11.97 1.63 22.28
C GLY A 456 10.87 1.22 21.31
N VAL A 457 10.57 2.14 20.40
CA VAL A 457 9.63 1.99 19.30
C VAL A 457 10.31 2.53 18.04
N PHE A 458 10.19 1.84 16.91
CA PHE A 458 10.91 2.19 15.69
C PHE A 458 10.04 2.19 14.44
N THR A 459 10.36 3.07 13.48
CA THR A 459 9.74 3.04 12.15
C THR A 459 10.52 2.19 11.16
N TRP A 460 9.78 1.44 10.35
CA TRP A 460 10.17 0.89 9.06
C TRP A 460 9.35 1.61 7.98
N THR A 461 9.83 2.68 7.31
CA THR A 461 11.12 3.40 7.43
C THR A 461 10.94 4.90 7.74
N ILE A 462 12.02 5.61 8.10
CA ILE A 462 11.97 7.08 8.29
C ILE A 462 11.72 7.81 6.97
N ASP A 463 12.20 7.25 5.86
CA ASP A 463 12.12 7.83 4.51
C ASP A 463 10.73 7.78 3.88
N GLN A 464 9.75 7.35 4.66
CA GLN A 464 8.34 7.35 4.31
C GLN A 464 7.54 8.34 5.18
N ASP A 465 8.02 8.64 6.40
CA ASP A 465 7.40 9.62 7.28
C ASP A 465 7.85 11.06 6.96
N ASN A 466 6.91 11.99 7.10
CA ASN A 466 7.13 13.43 6.98
C ASN A 466 7.19 14.13 8.34
N GLY A 467 7.03 13.39 9.44
CA GLY A 467 7.08 13.88 10.81
C GLY A 467 5.84 13.52 11.62
N VAL A 468 4.74 13.14 10.97
CA VAL A 468 3.45 12.90 11.63
C VAL A 468 3.51 11.64 12.49
N LEU A 469 4.06 10.54 11.98
CA LEU A 469 4.08 9.28 12.73
C LEU A 469 5.11 9.33 13.87
N VAL A 470 6.29 9.92 13.65
CA VAL A 470 7.29 10.15 14.71
C VAL A 470 6.81 11.13 15.79
N ASN A 471 5.94 12.11 15.45
CA ASN A 471 5.27 12.93 16.47
C ASN A 471 4.32 12.06 17.31
N ALA A 472 3.47 11.25 16.68
CA ALA A 472 2.51 10.40 17.35
C ALA A 472 3.15 9.43 18.36
N VAL A 473 4.26 8.77 17.99
CA VAL A 473 4.96 7.86 18.92
C VAL A 473 5.65 8.62 20.06
N ARG A 474 6.18 9.83 19.83
CA ARG A 474 6.76 10.68 20.89
C ARG A 474 5.69 11.08 21.91
N GLU A 475 4.51 11.47 21.46
CA GLU A 475 3.37 11.81 22.33
C GLU A 475 2.81 10.59 23.07
N GLY A 476 2.64 9.45 22.40
CA GLY A 476 2.21 8.20 23.04
C GLY A 476 3.20 7.69 24.09
N LEU A 477 4.51 7.83 23.83
CA LEU A 477 5.54 7.58 24.84
C LEU A 477 5.53 8.63 25.98
N GLY A 478 4.75 9.70 25.88
CA GLY A 478 4.64 10.78 26.85
C GLY A 478 5.91 11.62 26.96
N TYR A 479 6.54 11.95 25.84
CA TYR A 479 7.55 13.01 25.77
C TYR A 479 6.88 14.38 25.85
N GLU A 480 7.49 15.31 26.59
CA GLU A 480 6.98 16.69 26.65
C GLU A 480 7.43 17.48 25.41
N ILE A 481 6.49 18.17 24.76
CA ILE A 481 6.80 19.04 23.63
C ILE A 481 7.66 20.24 24.07
N GLU A 482 8.64 20.59 23.24
CA GLU A 482 9.51 21.75 23.40
C GLU A 482 9.16 22.86 22.39
N SER A 483 8.80 22.48 21.17
CA SER A 483 8.31 23.37 20.13
C SER A 483 7.35 22.64 19.21
N GLU A 484 6.20 23.25 18.95
CA GLU A 484 5.17 22.74 18.06
C GLU A 484 5.37 23.31 16.64
N VAL A 485 5.26 22.43 15.64
CA VAL A 485 5.22 22.72 14.20
C VAL A 485 3.84 22.36 13.65
N ILE A 486 3.25 21.28 14.18
CA ILE A 486 1.91 20.82 13.86
C ILE A 486 1.19 20.38 15.15
N ASP A 487 -0.05 20.80 15.32
CA ASP A 487 -0.97 20.26 16.33
C ASP A 487 -1.40 18.86 15.88
N MET A 488 -1.12 17.87 16.71
CA MET A 488 -1.37 16.45 16.44
C MET A 488 -2.72 15.97 16.96
N GLU A 489 -3.35 16.69 17.91
CA GLU A 489 -4.56 16.21 18.58
C GLU A 489 -5.72 15.90 17.60
N PRO A 490 -5.98 16.71 16.55
CA PRO A 490 -7.00 16.38 15.55
C PRO A 490 -6.73 15.11 14.74
N PHE A 491 -5.49 14.58 14.74
CA PHE A 491 -5.10 13.42 13.95
C PHE A 491 -5.29 12.09 14.69
N TYR A 492 -5.67 12.11 15.98
CA TYR A 492 -5.93 10.92 16.79
C TYR A 492 -7.42 10.51 16.78
N PHE A 493 -8.07 10.57 15.62
CA PHE A 493 -9.49 10.21 15.44
C PHE A 493 -9.66 8.72 15.11
N GLU A 494 -10.81 8.15 15.45
CA GLU A 494 -11.24 6.81 15.01
C GLU A 494 -12.05 6.90 13.70
N GLY A 495 -12.02 5.82 12.91
CA GLY A 495 -12.78 5.69 11.68
C GLY A 495 -14.23 5.23 11.88
N ILE A 496 -14.82 4.68 10.81
CA ILE A 496 -16.13 4.03 10.83
C ILE A 496 -16.00 2.64 11.45
N ASN A 497 -16.76 2.40 12.51
CA ASN A 497 -16.82 1.13 13.23
C ASN A 497 -18.31 0.75 13.31
N VAL A 498 -18.68 -0.49 12.96
CA VAL A 498 -20.07 -0.98 13.13
C VAL A 498 -20.02 -2.27 13.92
N GLU A 499 -20.47 -2.20 15.16
CA GLU A 499 -20.75 -3.40 15.96
C GLU A 499 -22.04 -4.07 15.45
N LYS A 500 -22.08 -5.39 15.53
CA LYS A 500 -23.29 -6.20 15.29
C LYS A 500 -23.76 -6.79 16.61
N ASP A 501 -25.08 -6.70 16.80
CA ASP A 501 -25.89 -7.55 17.68
C ASP A 501 -25.55 -7.49 19.18
N GLU A 502 -26.12 -6.51 19.90
CA GLU A 502 -26.34 -6.67 21.35
C GLU A 502 -27.43 -7.73 21.60
N GLU A 503 -27.01 -8.98 21.79
CA GLU A 503 -27.84 -9.97 22.52
C GLU A 503 -27.90 -9.59 24.02
N GLN A 504 -29.07 -9.15 24.46
CA GLN A 504 -29.58 -9.13 25.84
C GLN A 504 -28.57 -8.99 27.00
N SER A 505 -28.55 -7.80 27.61
CA SER A 505 -28.23 -7.67 29.04
C SER A 505 -29.36 -6.97 29.81
N ASP A 506 -29.86 -7.61 30.87
CA ASP A 506 -30.90 -7.06 31.74
C ASP A 506 -30.32 -5.98 32.67
N SER A 507 -30.55 -4.70 32.37
CA SER A 507 -30.55 -3.65 33.40
C SER A 507 -31.45 -2.46 33.04
N ASP A 508 -32.43 -2.18 33.91
CA ASP A 508 -33.35 -1.04 33.79
C ASP A 508 -32.63 0.32 33.88
N ASP A 509 -32.50 1.02 32.76
CA ASP A 509 -32.76 2.47 32.69
C ASP A 509 -32.99 2.90 31.22
N ALA A 510 -34.16 3.47 30.93
CA ALA A 510 -34.64 3.65 29.57
C ALA A 510 -34.01 4.87 28.85
N GLN A 511 -32.89 4.66 28.17
CA GLN A 511 -32.56 5.49 27.00
C GLN A 511 -33.49 5.13 25.83
N LYS A 512 -34.00 6.14 25.11
CA LYS A 512 -34.61 5.93 23.79
C LYS A 512 -33.50 5.44 22.86
N VAL A 513 -33.67 4.23 22.32
CA VAL A 513 -32.91 3.76 21.16
C VAL A 513 -33.33 4.62 19.97
N ASN A 514 -32.36 5.19 19.26
CA ASN A 514 -32.55 5.90 17.99
C ASN A 514 -32.56 4.89 16.83
N HIS A 515 -33.29 5.17 15.75
CA HIS A 515 -33.37 4.29 14.59
C HIS A 515 -33.05 5.06 13.29
N ALA A 516 -32.08 4.58 12.51
CA ALA A 516 -31.71 5.23 11.26
C ALA A 516 -32.90 5.44 10.29
N PRO A 517 -33.01 6.63 9.67
CA PRO A 517 -34.14 6.98 8.80
C PRO A 517 -34.18 6.14 7.51
N LYS A 518 -35.39 5.96 6.97
CA LYS A 518 -35.65 5.36 5.66
C LYS A 518 -35.88 6.45 4.63
N ALA A 519 -34.91 6.64 3.74
CA ALA A 519 -35.07 7.55 2.61
C ALA A 519 -36.11 7.02 1.60
N ALA A 520 -36.88 7.92 1.01
CA ALA A 520 -37.71 7.66 -0.17
C ALA A 520 -37.68 8.87 -1.11
N ILE A 521 -37.73 8.63 -2.42
CA ILE A 521 -37.76 9.67 -3.46
C ILE A 521 -39.12 9.65 -4.15
N GLU A 522 -39.82 10.77 -4.15
CA GLU A 522 -41.04 11.00 -4.94
C GLU A 522 -40.76 11.97 -6.11
N LEU A 523 -41.27 11.65 -7.30
CA LEU A 523 -41.23 12.55 -8.46
C LEU A 523 -42.52 13.38 -8.50
N LEU A 524 -42.37 14.70 -8.46
CA LEU A 524 -43.46 15.66 -8.64
C LEU A 524 -43.27 16.42 -9.97
N VAL A 525 -44.29 16.41 -10.81
CA VAL A 525 -44.29 17.08 -12.12
C VAL A 525 -44.95 18.44 -12.01
N VAL A 526 -44.17 19.50 -12.24
CA VAL A 526 -44.65 20.88 -12.31
C VAL A 526 -44.70 21.30 -13.79
N GLY A 527 -45.63 22.19 -14.16
CA GLY A 527 -45.90 22.49 -15.58
C GLY A 527 -44.74 23.19 -16.30
N GLY A 528 -43.97 22.44 -17.10
CA GLY A 528 -42.86 22.96 -17.91
C GLY A 528 -41.73 21.93 -18.02
N SER A 529 -40.56 22.34 -18.51
CA SER A 529 -39.34 21.50 -18.56
C SER A 529 -38.64 21.35 -17.20
N THR A 530 -39.35 21.55 -16.09
CA THR A 530 -38.82 21.40 -14.73
C THR A 530 -39.55 20.30 -13.98
N VAL A 531 -38.80 19.53 -13.20
CA VAL A 531 -39.32 18.47 -12.32
C VAL A 531 -38.82 18.70 -10.91
N GLN A 532 -39.59 18.29 -9.91
CA GLN A 532 -39.17 18.31 -8.52
C GLN A 532 -38.96 16.88 -8.02
N LEU A 533 -37.83 16.65 -7.36
CA LEU A 533 -37.58 15.41 -6.62
C LEU A 533 -37.73 15.74 -5.13
N SER A 534 -38.64 15.03 -4.48
CA SER A 534 -39.00 15.22 -3.08
C SER A 534 -38.45 14.07 -2.24
N GLY A 535 -37.77 14.44 -1.15
CA GLY A 535 -37.36 13.54 -0.08
C GLY A 535 -38.43 13.40 1.01
N ALA A 536 -39.54 14.13 0.94
CA ALA A 536 -40.58 14.19 1.99
C ALA A 536 -41.32 12.86 2.26
N GLY A 537 -41.15 11.86 1.39
CA GLY A 537 -41.58 10.49 1.66
C GLY A 537 -40.65 9.71 2.60
N SER A 538 -39.51 10.29 2.96
CA SER A 538 -38.57 9.72 3.92
C SER A 538 -39.16 9.76 5.32
N SER A 539 -38.89 8.72 6.11
CA SER A 539 -39.47 8.58 7.44
C SER A 539 -38.46 7.96 8.40
N ASP A 540 -38.53 8.36 9.65
CA ASP A 540 -37.86 7.72 10.77
C ASP A 540 -38.94 7.06 11.66
N GLU A 541 -38.58 5.94 12.29
CA GLU A 541 -39.45 5.21 13.21
C GLU A 541 -39.61 5.95 14.56
N ASP A 542 -38.60 6.74 14.99
CA ASP A 542 -38.66 7.59 16.18
C ASP A 542 -39.35 8.95 15.95
N ASN A 543 -39.42 9.40 14.70
CA ASN A 543 -39.91 10.70 14.22
C ASN A 543 -38.99 11.89 14.56
N ASP A 544 -37.68 11.66 14.57
CA ASP A 544 -36.66 12.69 14.73
C ASP A 544 -36.47 13.55 13.45
N GLU A 545 -35.84 14.71 13.62
CA GLU A 545 -35.73 15.73 12.56
C GLU A 545 -34.75 15.29 11.47
N LEU A 546 -35.20 15.33 10.20
CA LEU A 546 -34.47 14.80 9.06
C LEU A 546 -33.70 15.88 8.29
N SER A 547 -32.50 15.52 7.86
CA SER A 547 -31.63 16.28 6.95
C SER A 547 -31.36 15.49 5.67
N PHE A 548 -31.25 16.19 4.54
CA PHE A 548 -31.23 15.57 3.20
C PHE A 548 -29.89 15.84 2.50
N SER A 549 -29.49 14.95 1.61
CA SER A 549 -28.31 15.09 0.76
C SER A 549 -28.51 14.42 -0.58
N TRP A 550 -28.55 15.23 -1.64
CA TRP A 550 -28.82 14.79 -3.01
C TRP A 550 -27.54 14.64 -3.84
N GLY A 551 -27.29 13.41 -4.31
CA GLY A 551 -26.39 13.15 -5.42
C GLY A 551 -27.06 13.52 -6.73
N VAL A 552 -26.52 14.53 -7.42
CA VAL A 552 -27.07 15.10 -8.66
C VAL A 552 -26.05 14.90 -9.79
N PRO A 553 -26.45 14.41 -10.99
CA PRO A 553 -25.58 14.28 -12.15
C PRO A 553 -24.84 15.57 -12.50
N SER A 554 -23.61 15.47 -12.98
CA SER A 554 -22.76 16.64 -13.30
C SER A 554 -23.33 17.55 -14.39
N GLN A 555 -24.24 17.04 -15.23
CA GLN A 555 -24.96 17.80 -16.26
C GLN A 555 -26.12 18.64 -15.71
N ILE A 556 -26.47 18.49 -14.42
CA ILE A 556 -27.64 19.12 -13.81
C ILE A 556 -27.19 19.93 -12.59
N THR A 557 -27.66 21.18 -12.52
CA THR A 557 -27.42 22.08 -11.38
C THR A 557 -28.72 22.26 -10.60
N VAL A 558 -28.64 22.18 -9.27
CA VAL A 558 -29.74 22.50 -8.34
C VAL A 558 -29.27 23.60 -7.38
N ALA A 559 -30.21 24.40 -6.87
CA ALA A 559 -29.89 25.57 -6.03
C ALA A 559 -29.31 25.19 -4.66
N ASP A 560 -29.81 24.11 -4.07
CA ASP A 560 -29.35 23.53 -2.81
C ASP A 560 -29.44 22.00 -2.93
N LYS A 561 -28.40 21.29 -2.49
CA LYS A 561 -28.37 19.81 -2.47
C LYS A 561 -28.79 19.23 -1.11
N THR A 562 -29.11 20.08 -0.14
CA THR A 562 -29.52 19.71 1.22
C THR A 562 -30.99 19.98 1.53
N ALA A 563 -31.71 20.59 0.58
CA ALA A 563 -33.16 20.79 0.68
C ALA A 563 -33.94 19.46 0.59
N GLU A 564 -35.04 19.37 1.35
CA GLU A 564 -36.00 18.26 1.27
C GLU A 564 -36.54 18.06 -0.15
N ILE A 565 -36.78 19.16 -0.87
CA ILE A 565 -37.26 19.16 -2.26
C ILE A 565 -36.24 19.90 -3.12
N ILE A 566 -35.74 19.25 -4.18
CA ILE A 566 -34.88 19.87 -5.18
C ILE A 566 -35.66 20.11 -6.48
N GLU A 567 -35.51 21.30 -7.06
CA GLU A 567 -36.02 21.62 -8.40
C GLU A 567 -34.92 21.38 -9.45
N VAL A 568 -35.27 20.62 -10.48
CA VAL A 568 -34.39 20.18 -11.56
C VAL A 568 -34.93 20.72 -12.88
N VAL A 569 -34.14 21.53 -13.57
CA VAL A 569 -34.38 21.82 -14.99
C VAL A 569 -33.89 20.63 -15.80
N VAL A 570 -34.78 20.00 -16.57
CA VAL A 570 -34.43 18.86 -17.41
C VAL A 570 -33.62 19.37 -18.61
N PRO A 571 -32.38 18.89 -18.84
CA PRO A 571 -31.59 19.32 -20.00
C PRO A 571 -32.27 18.98 -21.32
N GLU A 572 -32.10 19.82 -22.34
CA GLU A 572 -32.43 19.43 -23.72
C GLU A 572 -31.45 18.33 -24.18
N VAL A 573 -31.99 17.31 -24.85
CA VAL A 573 -31.23 16.13 -25.30
C VAL A 573 -31.53 15.84 -26.76
N SER A 574 -30.49 15.48 -27.52
CA SER A 574 -30.59 15.08 -28.94
C SER A 574 -30.98 13.62 -29.13
N GLU A 575 -30.88 12.81 -28.09
CA GLU A 575 -31.30 11.41 -28.03
C GLU A 575 -31.90 11.08 -26.65
N LYS A 576 -32.33 9.84 -26.42
CA LYS A 576 -32.89 9.41 -25.13
C LYS A 576 -31.77 9.30 -24.09
N THR A 577 -31.79 10.11 -23.04
CA THR A 577 -30.73 10.16 -22.02
C THR A 577 -31.30 9.90 -20.62
N ALA A 578 -30.56 9.16 -19.79
CA ALA A 578 -30.92 8.88 -18.40
C ALA A 578 -30.03 9.67 -17.42
N PHE A 579 -30.65 10.29 -16.42
CA PHE A 579 -30.01 11.08 -15.37
C PHE A 579 -30.30 10.40 -14.02
N GLN A 580 -29.26 9.89 -13.36
CA GLN A 580 -29.38 9.16 -12.10
C GLN A 580 -29.14 10.08 -10.89
N PHE A 581 -30.18 10.28 -10.11
CA PHE A 581 -30.15 10.99 -8.83
C PHE A 581 -30.03 9.98 -7.69
N THR A 582 -29.42 10.41 -6.60
CA THR A 582 -29.43 9.65 -5.34
C THR A 582 -29.85 10.53 -4.17
N LEU A 583 -30.53 9.94 -3.20
CA LEU A 583 -30.89 10.60 -1.95
C LEU A 583 -30.30 9.82 -0.78
N PHE A 584 -29.76 10.57 0.17
CA PHE A 584 -29.26 10.12 1.45
C PHE A 584 -29.89 11.02 2.53
N VAL A 585 -30.46 10.43 3.57
CA VAL A 585 -31.14 11.14 4.65
C VAL A 585 -30.44 10.83 5.97
N ARG A 586 -30.42 11.79 6.90
CA ARG A 586 -29.94 11.58 8.27
C ARG A 586 -30.88 12.19 9.29
N ASP A 587 -30.95 11.58 10.47
CA ASP A 587 -31.65 12.14 11.63
C ASP A 587 -30.82 13.23 12.36
N CYS A 588 -31.33 13.72 13.48
CA CYS A 588 -30.67 14.71 14.32
C CYS A 588 -29.49 14.15 15.15
N TYR A 589 -29.33 12.82 15.19
CA TYR A 589 -28.18 12.11 15.74
C TYR A 589 -27.14 11.75 14.66
N ASN A 590 -27.38 12.16 13.41
CA ASN A 590 -26.54 12.02 12.23
C ASN A 590 -26.48 10.57 11.66
N GLU A 591 -27.36 9.65 12.06
CA GLU A 591 -27.38 8.29 11.51
C GLU A 591 -27.86 8.26 10.04
N PRO A 592 -27.25 7.45 9.18
CA PRO A 592 -27.52 7.45 7.75
C PRO A 592 -28.64 6.50 7.30
N SER A 593 -29.48 6.96 6.37
CA SER A 593 -30.37 6.09 5.60
C SER A 593 -29.62 5.18 4.62
N SER A 594 -30.28 4.10 4.20
CA SER A 594 -29.90 3.44 2.93
C SER A 594 -30.01 4.44 1.76
N GLN A 595 -29.08 4.37 0.80
CA GLN A 595 -29.07 5.28 -0.35
C GLN A 595 -30.16 4.91 -1.35
N GLN A 596 -31.12 5.82 -1.58
CA GLN A 596 -32.12 5.65 -2.63
C GLN A 596 -31.61 6.16 -3.98
N ARG A 597 -32.09 5.55 -5.07
CA ARG A 597 -31.73 5.88 -6.45
C ARG A 597 -32.98 6.20 -7.26
N PHE A 598 -32.94 7.29 -8.02
CA PHE A 598 -34.01 7.67 -8.94
C PHE A 598 -33.42 7.95 -10.33
N VAL A 599 -34.08 7.46 -11.38
CA VAL A 599 -33.62 7.64 -12.77
C VAL A 599 -34.64 8.46 -13.55
N LEU A 600 -34.28 9.70 -13.85
CA LEU A 600 -35.04 10.57 -14.75
C LEU A 600 -34.61 10.30 -16.19
N THR A 601 -35.55 10.01 -17.10
CA THR A 601 -35.25 9.82 -18.52
C THR A 601 -35.78 11.00 -19.33
N ALA A 602 -34.88 11.72 -20.00
CA ALA A 602 -35.21 12.77 -20.96
C ALA A 602 -35.31 12.19 -22.39
N VAL A 603 -36.13 12.81 -23.23
CA VAL A 603 -36.30 12.47 -24.65
C VAL A 603 -36.34 13.74 -25.52
N PRO A 604 -35.91 13.69 -26.79
CA PRO A 604 -35.91 14.86 -27.67
C PRO A 604 -37.33 15.37 -27.98
N ALA A 605 -37.45 16.69 -28.17
CA ALA A 605 -38.72 17.28 -28.60
C ALA A 605 -39.04 16.90 -30.05
N LEU A 606 -40.29 16.46 -30.30
CA LEU A 606 -40.76 16.14 -31.65
C LEU A 606 -40.87 17.41 -32.51
N SER A 607 -40.11 17.46 -33.60
CA SER A 607 -40.23 18.53 -34.59
C SER A 607 -41.60 18.48 -35.28
N GLN A 608 -42.35 19.58 -35.26
CA GLN A 608 -43.69 19.63 -35.83
C GLN A 608 -43.66 19.57 -37.37
N VAL A 609 -44.47 18.67 -37.94
CA VAL A 609 -44.56 18.40 -39.37
C VAL A 609 -45.28 19.52 -40.12
N GLN A 610 -44.79 19.88 -41.31
CA GLN A 610 -45.44 20.76 -42.27
C GLN A 610 -46.04 19.90 -43.42
N PRO A 611 -47.27 20.15 -43.89
CA PRO A 611 -47.98 19.25 -44.81
C PRO A 611 -47.61 19.40 -46.30
N GLU A 612 -47.78 18.30 -47.04
CA GLU A 612 -47.61 18.17 -48.50
C GLU A 612 -48.76 18.80 -49.33
N PRO A 613 -48.56 18.95 -50.65
CA PRO A 613 -49.61 18.90 -51.68
C PRO A 613 -49.53 17.64 -52.59
N GLU A 614 -50.61 17.40 -53.35
CA GLU A 614 -51.07 16.09 -53.83
C GLU A 614 -50.50 15.54 -55.17
N GLU A 615 -50.58 14.20 -55.27
CA GLU A 615 -50.83 13.25 -56.40
C GLU A 615 -50.66 13.61 -57.90
N GLU A 616 -50.19 12.62 -58.68
CA GLU A 616 -50.84 12.13 -59.92
C GLU A 616 -50.39 10.68 -60.29
N GLU A 617 -51.23 9.91 -61.02
CA GLU A 617 -51.06 8.46 -61.35
C GLU A 617 -50.51 8.22 -62.80
N GLU A 618 -50.39 7.03 -63.45
CA GLU A 618 -50.78 5.62 -63.21
C GLU A 618 -49.92 4.66 -64.12
N ILE A 619 -50.24 3.35 -64.19
CA ILE A 619 -50.01 2.39 -65.31
C ILE A 619 -48.80 1.41 -65.30
N ILE A 620 -49.16 0.13 -65.02
CA ILE A 620 -48.73 -1.24 -65.45
C ILE A 620 -47.88 -1.37 -66.76
N VAL A 621 -47.10 -2.44 -67.11
CA VAL A 621 -47.33 -3.93 -67.27
C VAL A 621 -45.95 -4.73 -67.34
N PRO A 622 -45.85 -6.09 -67.51
CA PRO A 622 -44.75 -6.92 -66.90
C PRO A 622 -44.00 -7.98 -67.80
N VAL A 623 -43.26 -8.94 -67.17
CA VAL A 623 -42.70 -10.28 -67.59
C VAL A 623 -41.58 -10.35 -68.68
N PRO A 624 -40.83 -11.49 -68.91
CA PRO A 624 -40.66 -12.78 -68.18
C PRO A 624 -39.20 -13.36 -68.07
N ASP A 625 -39.13 -14.64 -67.65
CA ASP A 625 -38.05 -15.60 -67.30
C ASP A 625 -37.05 -16.12 -68.39
N GLU A 626 -36.07 -16.94 -67.94
CA GLU A 626 -35.35 -18.15 -68.51
C GLU A 626 -33.85 -18.14 -68.08
N GLU A 627 -33.30 -19.14 -67.35
CA GLU A 627 -32.75 -20.48 -67.77
C GLU A 627 -31.66 -20.39 -68.88
N GLU A 628 -30.51 -21.10 -68.92
CA GLU A 628 -30.03 -22.43 -68.42
C GLU A 628 -28.54 -22.34 -67.93
N ASP A 629 -28.11 -23.07 -66.88
CA ASP A 629 -27.36 -24.36 -66.85
C ASP A 629 -25.87 -24.37 -67.31
N THR A 630 -24.98 -24.91 -66.45
CA THR A 630 -24.00 -25.99 -66.75
C THR A 630 -23.13 -26.35 -65.53
N THR A 631 -23.43 -27.47 -64.89
CA THR A 631 -22.55 -28.26 -63.97
C THR A 631 -21.75 -29.33 -64.77
N PRO A 632 -20.91 -30.24 -64.19
CA PRO A 632 -20.41 -30.44 -62.80
C PRO A 632 -18.88 -30.16 -62.69
N ALA A 633 -18.08 -30.56 -61.69
CA ALA A 633 -18.17 -31.46 -60.53
C ALA A 633 -17.30 -30.89 -59.35
N GLU A 634 -16.97 -31.54 -58.22
CA GLU A 634 -16.92 -32.95 -57.77
C GLU A 634 -17.60 -33.16 -56.40
N ASP A 635 -17.83 -34.45 -56.06
CA ASP A 635 -18.17 -35.04 -54.75
C ASP A 635 -17.51 -34.32 -53.54
N ASP A 636 -18.13 -34.25 -52.35
CA ASP A 636 -18.68 -35.41 -51.63
C ASP A 636 -19.96 -35.10 -50.80
N THR A 637 -20.70 -36.15 -50.44
CA THR A 637 -22.11 -36.08 -50.03
C THR A 637 -22.38 -36.00 -48.52
N SER A 638 -23.14 -34.96 -48.13
CA SER A 638 -24.21 -34.91 -47.11
C SER A 638 -24.07 -35.61 -45.75
N ALA A 639 -24.28 -34.83 -44.68
CA ALA A 639 -25.27 -35.15 -43.64
C ALA A 639 -25.87 -33.88 -42.99
N ASP A 640 -27.15 -33.64 -43.28
CA ASP A 640 -28.16 -32.88 -42.50
C ASP A 640 -27.83 -31.52 -41.86
N ASP A 641 -27.93 -30.49 -42.70
CA ASP A 641 -28.15 -29.10 -42.29
C ASP A 641 -29.60 -28.88 -41.79
N LYS A 642 -29.91 -29.29 -40.53
CA LYS A 642 -31.16 -28.94 -39.83
C LYS A 642 -31.29 -29.28 -38.32
N THR A 643 -30.35 -28.85 -37.46
CA THR A 643 -30.63 -28.66 -36.00
C THR A 643 -29.55 -27.85 -35.24
N SER A 644 -28.72 -27.03 -35.89
CA SER A 644 -27.73 -26.24 -35.13
C SER A 644 -28.41 -25.19 -34.24
N PRO A 645 -28.08 -25.12 -32.93
CA PRO A 645 -28.73 -24.18 -32.01
C PRO A 645 -28.29 -22.72 -32.23
N TYR A 646 -27.21 -22.50 -32.98
CA TYR A 646 -26.69 -21.18 -33.35
C TYR A 646 -26.47 -21.10 -34.87
N ALA A 647 -26.20 -19.88 -35.36
CA ALA A 647 -25.89 -19.63 -36.77
C ALA A 647 -24.57 -20.31 -37.17
N GLN A 648 -24.47 -20.78 -38.41
CA GLN A 648 -23.20 -21.31 -38.92
C GLN A 648 -22.13 -20.20 -38.98
N TRP A 649 -20.88 -20.56 -38.71
CA TRP A 649 -19.75 -19.66 -38.85
C TRP A 649 -19.51 -19.28 -40.32
N ASP A 650 -19.28 -18.00 -40.58
CA ASP A 650 -18.98 -17.44 -41.90
C ASP A 650 -17.66 -16.65 -41.88
N ALA A 651 -16.77 -16.94 -42.84
CA ALA A 651 -15.43 -16.37 -42.88
C ALA A 651 -15.39 -14.85 -43.20
N SER A 652 -16.47 -14.29 -43.76
CA SER A 652 -16.58 -12.86 -44.08
C SER A 652 -17.28 -12.04 -42.99
N THR A 653 -17.82 -12.71 -41.96
CA THR A 653 -18.52 -12.08 -40.85
C THR A 653 -17.56 -11.70 -39.73
N VAL A 654 -17.78 -10.53 -39.14
CA VAL A 654 -17.03 -10.05 -37.97
C VAL A 654 -17.75 -10.48 -36.70
N TYR A 655 -17.04 -11.17 -35.81
CA TYR A 655 -17.50 -11.60 -34.49
C TYR A 655 -16.72 -10.85 -33.40
N GLY A 656 -17.30 -10.66 -32.21
CA GLY A 656 -16.67 -9.91 -31.12
C GLY A 656 -16.46 -8.42 -31.46
N ALA A 657 -17.29 -7.84 -32.33
CA ALA A 657 -17.16 -6.46 -32.80
C ALA A 657 -17.43 -5.42 -31.70
N ASN A 658 -18.28 -5.77 -30.72
CA ASN A 658 -18.59 -4.93 -29.57
C ASN A 658 -18.07 -5.61 -28.29
N TRP A 659 -17.36 -4.86 -27.44
CA TRP A 659 -16.76 -5.43 -26.23
C TRP A 659 -17.84 -5.93 -25.27
N GLY A 660 -17.87 -7.25 -25.02
CA GLY A 660 -18.88 -7.91 -24.18
C GLY A 660 -19.99 -8.65 -24.95
N SER A 661 -20.05 -8.56 -26.29
CA SER A 661 -20.79 -9.54 -27.08
C SER A 661 -19.87 -10.70 -27.45
N PHE A 662 -20.19 -11.88 -26.91
CA PHE A 662 -19.45 -13.12 -27.15
C PHE A 662 -20.35 -14.07 -27.95
N GLU A 663 -20.51 -13.78 -29.24
CA GLU A 663 -21.38 -14.55 -30.12
C GLU A 663 -20.98 -16.02 -30.15
N ILE A 664 -21.98 -16.90 -30.21
CA ILE A 664 -21.79 -18.33 -30.40
C ILE A 664 -22.17 -18.68 -31.84
N VAL A 665 -21.31 -19.45 -32.49
CA VAL A 665 -21.53 -19.99 -33.84
C VAL A 665 -21.46 -21.51 -33.82
N SER A 666 -22.13 -22.14 -34.76
CA SER A 666 -22.02 -23.57 -35.02
C SER A 666 -21.07 -23.80 -36.19
N TRP A 667 -20.22 -24.83 -36.11
CA TRP A 667 -19.31 -25.22 -37.19
C TRP A 667 -18.97 -26.71 -37.06
N LYS A 668 -19.12 -27.48 -38.15
CA LYS A 668 -18.82 -28.93 -38.20
C LYS A 668 -19.42 -29.77 -37.05
N GLY A 669 -20.63 -29.43 -36.59
CA GLY A 669 -21.30 -30.17 -35.50
C GLY A 669 -20.87 -29.76 -34.09
N HIS A 670 -20.05 -28.72 -33.93
CA HIS A 670 -19.63 -28.14 -32.65
C HIS A 670 -20.04 -26.68 -32.52
N ASN A 671 -20.26 -26.21 -31.29
CA ASN A 671 -20.53 -24.81 -30.99
C ASN A 671 -19.25 -24.12 -30.50
N TYR A 672 -19.01 -22.91 -30.98
CA TYR A 672 -17.83 -22.12 -30.65
C TYR A 672 -18.23 -20.72 -30.20
N GLN A 673 -17.70 -20.27 -29.06
CA GLN A 673 -17.89 -18.90 -28.59
C GLN A 673 -16.67 -18.04 -28.91
N VAL A 674 -16.87 -16.87 -29.50
CA VAL A 674 -15.78 -15.92 -29.76
C VAL A 674 -15.29 -15.30 -28.44
N LYS A 675 -13.98 -15.12 -28.28
CA LYS A 675 -13.35 -14.54 -27.07
C LYS A 675 -13.04 -13.04 -27.20
N TRP A 676 -12.84 -12.57 -28.43
CA TRP A 676 -12.51 -11.19 -28.79
C TRP A 676 -12.75 -10.98 -30.30
N TRP A 677 -12.52 -9.78 -30.82
CA TRP A 677 -12.70 -9.47 -32.24
C TRP A 677 -12.04 -10.51 -33.17
N SER A 678 -12.80 -11.07 -34.12
CA SER A 678 -12.28 -12.01 -35.11
C SER A 678 -13.09 -11.95 -36.42
N MET A 679 -12.39 -12.11 -37.55
CA MET A 679 -12.98 -12.23 -38.89
C MET A 679 -12.08 -13.16 -39.72
N GLY A 680 -12.63 -14.23 -40.28
CA GLY A 680 -11.89 -15.20 -41.09
C GLY A 680 -11.13 -16.29 -40.31
N ASP A 681 -10.97 -16.20 -38.99
CA ASP A 681 -10.35 -17.27 -38.20
C ASP A 681 -11.32 -18.45 -38.02
N GLN A 682 -11.05 -19.57 -38.71
CA GLN A 682 -11.89 -20.78 -38.66
C GLN A 682 -11.93 -21.39 -37.24
N PRO A 683 -13.10 -21.68 -36.63
CA PRO A 683 -13.19 -21.96 -35.19
C PRO A 683 -12.45 -23.21 -34.71
N ASP A 684 -12.56 -24.34 -35.42
CA ASP A 684 -11.93 -25.62 -35.07
C ASP A 684 -10.39 -25.59 -35.16
N LEU A 685 -9.82 -24.63 -35.91
CA LEU A 685 -8.37 -24.42 -36.00
C LEU A 685 -7.86 -23.37 -35.01
N ASN A 686 -8.76 -22.56 -34.44
CA ASN A 686 -8.43 -21.38 -33.63
C ASN A 686 -9.11 -21.42 -32.24
N CYS A 687 -9.38 -22.60 -31.69
CA CYS A 687 -10.04 -22.78 -30.39
C CYS A 687 -9.10 -22.95 -29.17
N GLY A 688 -7.78 -22.95 -29.38
CA GLY A 688 -6.77 -23.18 -28.33
C GLY A 688 -6.59 -22.02 -27.34
N VAL A 689 -5.63 -22.16 -26.41
CA VAL A 689 -5.35 -21.19 -25.33
C VAL A 689 -5.06 -19.77 -25.84
N GLY A 690 -4.44 -19.63 -27.02
CA GLY A 690 -4.22 -18.34 -27.70
C GLY A 690 -5.10 -18.09 -28.93
N GLY A 691 -6.09 -18.94 -29.20
CA GLY A 691 -6.98 -18.83 -30.36
C GLY A 691 -8.25 -18.04 -30.03
N ALA A 692 -8.82 -17.37 -31.04
CA ALA A 692 -9.97 -16.48 -30.91
C ALA A 692 -11.29 -17.15 -30.46
N TRP A 693 -11.38 -18.47 -30.50
CA TRP A 693 -12.60 -19.23 -30.20
C TRP A 693 -12.47 -20.11 -28.96
N THR A 694 -13.59 -20.43 -28.33
CA THR A 694 -13.72 -21.45 -27.27
C THR A 694 -14.63 -22.55 -27.80
N ASP A 695 -14.15 -23.79 -27.86
CA ASP A 695 -15.01 -24.95 -28.18
C ASP A 695 -15.94 -25.23 -26.99
N LEU A 696 -17.25 -25.16 -27.21
CA LEU A 696 -18.30 -25.45 -26.23
C LEU A 696 -18.79 -26.91 -26.32
N GLY A 697 -18.25 -27.70 -27.26
CA GLY A 697 -18.60 -29.09 -27.51
C GLY A 697 -19.57 -29.30 -28.68
N ALA A 698 -19.78 -30.58 -28.99
CA ALA A 698 -20.72 -31.03 -30.01
C ALA A 698 -22.19 -30.73 -29.64
N TYR A 699 -23.05 -30.59 -30.64
CA TYR A 699 -24.51 -30.41 -30.49
C TYR A 699 -25.35 -31.49 -31.19
#